data_AF-A0A161YBM7-F1
#
_entry.id   AF-A0A161YBM7-F1
#
_cell.length_a   1.000
_cell.length_b   1.000
_cell.length_c   1.000
_cell.angle_alpha   90.00
_cell.angle_beta   90.00
_cell.angle_gamma   90.00
#
_symmetry.space_group_name_H-M   'P 1'
#
loop_
_entity.id
_entity.type
_entity.pdbx_description
1 polymer ?
#
loop_
_entity_poly.entity_id
_entity_poly.type
_entity_poly.pdbx_seq_one_letter_code
_entity_poly.pdbx_strand_id
1 'polypeptide(L)'
;LINMGEMPPSRRTVRIGVDVGGTNTDAVAIDLSLQHTANRGVLAHFKTPTTPDASAGIETAVSTVLDAAGLTQTPERIASVTIGTTHFINAVIERDVRRLQRVGVLRLSKSFLREVPAFAEFPPDLAAVIQSYIGIVDGGLHIDGSQEAPVVEAQVVAECAKIRESGVGAVVVSGVYSPIDEVFGQEEKVRDFILREVPGVDVVCSKEASASIGFIERENAAILNGAILRYARKTVSRFRLAMKRLNLACPLFLTQNDGTILDAASAAKIPIRTFSSGPTNSMRGAAYLAGLDSGADSSAIVVDIGGTTSDVGVLLPSGMPRQASAYVTVAGVRVNYSMPHLHSVGLGGGSIVRTVDGKVKVGPESVGLELVTRGLVFGGDVCTTTDIAVAAGMAVVGATEKAKRLDPRFIEEAVSRIQLLLEGAVDVIKTSPDPVPVLLVGGGAILSPESLKGASKLVRPPFHDVANAVGAAIARVCGAVDIVQGTTHQTESQAIENAKKMAIERAVAAGAIPESIKIAEIETMPLQYVANQIRTLVKAVGDIDLHAKLDDIVEGDEEGEDEDQAEATKDLTRATQEEVKVDPVSYKPTVIRSDASGVAEWHITETDLEYLADGCYVLGCAGGGSPAASKIQLRNMLRAGHKMRVVGASSLNDSDVIYWGGHMGSPAVSIERLQSIETVDAFKALMEYLRHDKFDAVMGLEIGGANGLEPFLVGSSRFFDTPIIDGDWMGRAYPTYWQTTLAVHAPLELVPCAIDSGDGKTIVMTRAPNDEIVDRALRASCSEMGSRVGMAAKPTTSDKVRKFGVLNTVSLAWRIGRCIATCQATNTMSTVAESIIDEAGGPEAAKVLFKGKIVKVERRLFKGHSYGEVHIAAFESGDEDEAANNNNRAVAVALGGTLKIPFKNENILAEHTDESGKTKILTAVPDLISILDNESGRALGVPEFKYGYRVTVIGITCSPRWTETQAGLDIGGPRAFGYDLDYKPLGKYVEPRSVLDEYLQ
;
A
#
# COMPACT_ATOMS: atom_id res chain seq x y z
N LEU A 1 -64.86 33.38 -16.29
CA LEU A 1 -63.96 32.22 -16.44
C LEU A 1 -62.57 32.75 -16.77
N ILE A 2 -61.78 33.06 -15.74
CA ILE A 2 -60.39 33.50 -15.88
C ILE A 2 -59.54 32.25 -15.70
N ASN A 3 -58.72 31.95 -16.71
CA ASN A 3 -57.81 30.83 -16.78
C ASN A 3 -56.78 30.95 -15.64
N MET A 4 -56.71 29.94 -14.78
CA MET A 4 -55.61 29.77 -13.82
C MET A 4 -54.36 29.38 -14.61
N GLY A 5 -53.36 30.26 -14.62
CA GLY A 5 -52.05 29.98 -15.21
C GLY A 5 -51.36 28.84 -14.46
N GLU A 6 -50.76 27.94 -15.23
CA GLU A 6 -49.84 26.92 -14.74
C GLU A 6 -48.73 27.58 -13.91
N MET A 7 -48.61 27.18 -12.65
CA MET A 7 -47.48 27.54 -11.80
C MET A 7 -46.20 26.94 -12.38
N PRO A 8 -45.07 27.68 -12.38
CA PRO A 8 -43.79 27.13 -12.80
C PRO A 8 -43.43 25.91 -11.91
N PRO A 9 -42.79 24.86 -12.46
CA PRO A 9 -42.43 23.69 -11.68
C PRO A 9 -41.53 24.09 -10.50
N SER A 10 -41.88 23.64 -9.29
CA SER A 10 -41.14 23.93 -8.07
C SER A 10 -39.67 23.55 -8.24
N ARG A 11 -38.77 24.52 -8.13
CA ARG A 11 -37.33 24.31 -8.29
C ARG A 11 -36.82 23.41 -7.16
N ARG A 12 -36.33 22.22 -7.49
CA ARG A 12 -35.60 21.34 -6.56
C ARG A 12 -34.29 22.03 -6.16
N THR A 13 -34.13 22.42 -4.90
CA THR A 13 -32.93 23.16 -4.43
C THR A 13 -32.25 22.54 -3.22
N VAL A 14 -32.95 21.70 -2.46
CA VAL A 14 -32.45 21.16 -1.19
C VAL A 14 -31.83 19.78 -1.39
N ARG A 15 -30.63 19.57 -0.87
CA ARG A 15 -29.97 18.26 -0.81
C ARG A 15 -29.97 17.76 0.62
N ILE A 16 -30.21 16.46 0.79
CA ILE A 16 -30.05 15.79 2.09
C ILE A 16 -28.76 14.99 2.06
N GLY A 17 -27.88 15.22 3.03
CA GLY A 17 -26.71 14.38 3.28
C GLY A 17 -26.91 13.57 4.54
N VAL A 18 -26.55 12.29 4.50
CA VAL A 18 -26.58 11.39 5.64
C VAL A 18 -25.24 10.69 5.73
N ASP A 19 -24.64 10.62 6.90
CA ASP A 19 -23.45 9.81 7.17
C ASP A 19 -23.75 8.81 8.27
N VAL A 20 -23.74 7.52 7.91
CA VAL A 20 -23.99 6.40 8.83
C VAL A 20 -22.65 5.85 9.30
N GLY A 21 -22.17 6.38 10.42
CA GLY A 21 -20.93 5.95 11.06
C GLY A 21 -21.15 4.79 12.05
N GLY A 22 -20.06 4.30 12.66
CA GLY A 22 -20.14 3.23 13.67
C GLY A 22 -20.73 3.67 15.01
N THR A 23 -20.69 4.98 15.30
CA THR A 23 -21.16 5.56 16.58
C THR A 23 -22.45 6.36 16.43
N ASN A 24 -22.48 7.28 15.46
CA ASN A 24 -23.62 8.15 15.22
C ASN A 24 -24.01 8.11 13.75
N THR A 25 -25.30 8.33 13.51
CA THR A 25 -25.86 8.68 12.22
C THR A 25 -26.14 10.18 12.20
N ASP A 26 -25.50 10.87 11.26
CA ASP A 26 -25.57 12.32 11.10
C ASP A 26 -26.38 12.64 9.84
N ALA A 27 -27.31 13.59 9.90
CA ALA A 27 -28.10 14.04 8.77
C ALA A 27 -28.15 15.56 8.67
N VAL A 28 -28.20 16.09 7.45
CA VAL A 28 -28.29 17.53 7.18
C VAL A 28 -29.16 17.81 5.97
N ALA A 29 -29.93 18.90 6.02
CA ALA A 29 -30.59 19.50 4.86
C ALA A 29 -29.87 20.79 4.47
N ILE A 30 -29.45 20.89 3.21
CA ILE A 30 -28.70 22.03 2.70
C ILE A 30 -29.33 22.58 1.42
N ASP A 31 -29.46 23.90 1.32
CA ASP A 31 -29.78 24.61 0.07
C ASP A 31 -28.54 25.32 -0.45
N LEU A 32 -27.94 24.80 -1.53
CA LEU A 32 -26.70 25.34 -2.08
C LEU A 32 -26.87 26.75 -2.68
N SER A 33 -28.09 27.17 -3.02
CA SER A 33 -28.36 28.56 -3.44
C SER A 33 -28.10 29.57 -2.31
N LEU A 34 -28.08 29.10 -1.07
CA LEU A 34 -27.83 29.89 0.12
C LEU A 34 -26.39 29.75 0.65
N GLN A 35 -25.46 29.22 -0.14
CA GLN A 35 -24.06 29.02 0.26
C GLN A 35 -23.36 30.30 0.73
N HIS A 36 -23.81 31.48 0.29
CA HIS A 36 -23.24 32.78 0.67
C HIS A 36 -23.72 33.29 2.04
N THR A 37 -24.66 32.59 2.68
CA THR A 37 -25.16 32.94 4.02
C THR A 37 -24.18 32.52 5.12
N ALA A 38 -24.32 33.07 6.33
CA ALA A 38 -23.49 32.71 7.48
C ALA A 38 -23.56 31.21 7.83
N ASN A 39 -24.71 30.58 7.60
CA ASN A 39 -24.91 29.15 7.82
C ASN A 39 -24.53 28.29 6.60
N ARG A 40 -23.98 28.91 5.54
CA ARG A 40 -23.59 28.22 4.30
C ARG A 40 -24.72 27.39 3.69
N GLY A 41 -25.97 27.81 3.89
CA GLY A 41 -27.15 27.13 3.36
C GLY A 41 -27.62 25.91 4.14
N VAL A 42 -27.02 25.58 5.29
CA VAL A 42 -27.52 24.54 6.21
C VAL A 42 -28.87 25.00 6.79
N LEU A 43 -29.93 24.24 6.49
CA LEU A 43 -31.30 24.51 6.93
C LEU A 43 -31.61 23.84 8.27
N ALA A 44 -31.22 22.56 8.39
CA ALA A 44 -31.37 21.76 9.60
C ALA A 44 -30.33 20.64 9.63
N HIS A 45 -30.05 20.12 10.81
CA HIS A 45 -29.14 19.00 11.06
C HIS A 45 -29.64 18.18 12.24
N PHE A 46 -29.31 16.90 12.28
CA PHE A 46 -29.65 16.00 13.37
C PHE A 46 -28.59 14.93 13.53
N LYS A 47 -28.30 14.57 14.79
CA LYS A 47 -27.32 13.56 15.18
C LYS A 47 -28.00 12.58 16.13
N THR A 48 -27.94 11.29 15.80
CA THR A 48 -28.53 10.22 16.60
C THR A 48 -27.56 9.06 16.74
N PRO A 49 -27.58 8.27 17.83
CA PRO A 49 -26.81 7.03 17.90
C PRO A 49 -27.14 6.09 16.74
N THR A 50 -26.12 5.43 16.18
CA THR A 50 -26.32 4.46 15.10
C THR A 50 -27.09 3.24 15.61
N THR A 51 -28.10 2.82 14.87
CA THR A 51 -28.90 1.63 15.17
C THR A 51 -28.39 0.41 14.40
N PRO A 52 -28.54 -0.82 14.96
CA PRO A 52 -28.38 -2.08 14.25
C PRO A 52 -29.04 -2.10 12.86
N ASP A 53 -30.30 -1.63 12.81
CA ASP A 53 -31.00 -1.40 11.56
C ASP A 53 -30.65 -0.01 11.01
N ALA A 54 -29.70 0.03 10.08
CA ALA A 54 -29.28 1.25 9.41
C ALA A 54 -30.45 2.00 8.74
N SER A 55 -31.43 1.27 8.19
CA SER A 55 -32.57 1.88 7.51
C SER A 55 -33.47 2.62 8.48
N ALA A 56 -33.78 2.02 9.64
CA ALA A 56 -34.54 2.71 10.69
C ALA A 56 -33.81 3.96 11.20
N GLY A 57 -32.49 3.89 11.33
CA GLY A 57 -31.64 5.04 11.70
C GLY A 57 -31.70 6.16 10.67
N ILE A 58 -31.61 5.84 9.37
CA ILE A 58 -31.75 6.79 8.26
C ILE A 58 -33.16 7.39 8.24
N GLU A 59 -34.21 6.57 8.36
CA GLU A 59 -35.60 7.03 8.38
C GLU A 59 -35.82 8.07 9.49
N THR A 60 -35.35 7.75 10.70
CA THR A 60 -35.44 8.65 11.86
C THR A 60 -34.66 9.95 11.62
N ALA A 61 -33.43 9.85 11.14
CA ALA A 61 -32.55 11.00 10.95
C ALA A 61 -33.09 11.94 9.85
N VAL A 62 -33.49 11.38 8.70
CA VAL A 62 -34.04 12.16 7.59
C VAL A 62 -35.38 12.78 7.96
N SER A 63 -36.32 12.02 8.56
CA SER A 63 -37.63 12.57 8.97
C SER A 63 -37.45 13.75 9.92
N THR A 64 -36.57 13.62 10.92
CA THR A 64 -36.33 14.69 11.91
C THR A 64 -35.74 15.95 11.26
N VAL A 65 -34.82 15.78 10.31
CA VAL A 65 -34.23 16.91 9.56
C VAL A 65 -35.28 17.56 8.65
N LEU A 66 -36.15 16.79 8.01
CA LEU A 66 -37.23 17.33 7.18
C LEU A 66 -38.23 18.13 8.00
N ASP A 67 -38.61 17.65 9.18
CA ASP A 67 -39.49 18.34 10.11
C ASP A 67 -38.86 19.65 10.61
N ALA A 68 -37.60 19.59 11.05
CA ALA A 68 -36.85 20.76 11.53
C ALA A 68 -36.61 21.81 10.44
N ALA A 69 -36.44 21.39 9.18
CA ALA A 69 -36.29 22.28 8.03
C ALA A 69 -37.65 22.80 7.48
N GLY A 70 -38.78 22.29 7.97
CA GLY A 70 -40.11 22.62 7.46
C GLY A 70 -40.39 22.08 6.05
N LEU A 71 -39.75 20.97 5.67
CA LEU A 71 -39.80 20.39 4.32
C LEU A 71 -40.75 19.19 4.19
N THR A 72 -41.30 18.68 5.28
CA THR A 72 -42.18 17.48 5.32
C THR A 72 -43.39 17.59 4.41
N GLN A 73 -43.93 18.80 4.22
CA GLN A 73 -45.08 19.05 3.34
C GLN A 73 -44.70 19.48 1.91
N THR A 74 -43.39 19.59 1.62
CA THR A 74 -42.87 20.03 0.31
C THR A 74 -41.73 19.13 -0.19
N PRO A 75 -41.96 17.79 -0.28
CA PRO A 75 -40.93 16.85 -0.72
C PRO A 75 -40.44 17.14 -2.14
N GLU A 76 -41.21 17.89 -2.95
CA GLU A 76 -40.85 18.26 -4.33
C GLU A 76 -39.67 19.24 -4.38
N ARG A 77 -39.32 19.90 -3.27
CA ARG A 77 -38.12 20.76 -3.17
C ARG A 77 -36.83 19.98 -2.99
N ILE A 78 -36.92 18.70 -2.62
CA ILE A 78 -35.76 17.84 -2.34
C ILE A 78 -35.21 17.34 -3.67
N ALA A 79 -33.95 17.67 -3.90
CA ALA A 79 -33.25 17.46 -5.14
C ALA A 79 -32.56 16.10 -5.19
N SER A 80 -31.96 15.68 -4.08
CA SER A 80 -31.30 14.38 -3.93
C SER A 80 -31.08 14.02 -2.47
N VAL A 81 -30.88 12.72 -2.22
CA VAL A 81 -30.33 12.22 -0.95
C VAL A 81 -29.01 11.52 -1.22
N THR A 82 -27.98 11.87 -0.45
CA THR A 82 -26.65 11.25 -0.52
C THR A 82 -26.31 10.60 0.80
N ILE A 83 -25.89 9.33 0.75
CA ILE A 83 -25.52 8.54 1.94
C ILE A 83 -24.03 8.18 1.91
N GLY A 84 -23.30 8.58 2.95
CA GLY A 84 -22.02 7.99 3.35
C GLY A 84 -22.26 6.84 4.34
N THR A 85 -21.52 5.74 4.23
CA THR A 85 -21.67 4.63 5.18
C THR A 85 -20.37 3.87 5.38
N THR A 86 -20.06 3.53 6.63
CA THR A 86 -18.93 2.66 7.01
C THR A 86 -19.33 1.19 7.16
N HIS A 87 -20.59 0.84 6.88
CA HIS A 87 -21.10 -0.52 7.11
C HIS A 87 -20.39 -1.59 6.27
N PHE A 88 -19.96 -1.25 5.05
CA PHE A 88 -19.30 -2.22 4.17
C PHE A 88 -17.89 -2.56 4.63
N ILE A 89 -17.09 -1.56 5.01
CA ILE A 89 -15.72 -1.79 5.49
C ILE A 89 -15.74 -2.54 6.84
N ASN A 90 -16.70 -2.24 7.73
CA ASN A 90 -16.82 -2.91 9.02
C ASN A 90 -17.10 -4.40 8.87
N ALA A 91 -17.91 -4.82 7.90
CA ALA A 91 -18.15 -6.24 7.64
C ALA A 91 -16.86 -7.02 7.31
N VAL A 92 -15.91 -6.38 6.60
CA VAL A 92 -14.60 -6.96 6.25
C VAL A 92 -13.65 -6.95 7.45
N ILE A 93 -13.66 -5.87 8.25
CA ILE A 93 -12.83 -5.75 9.47
C ILE A 93 -13.27 -6.77 10.52
N GLU A 94 -14.58 -6.90 10.74
CA GLU A 94 -15.19 -7.78 11.74
C GLU A 94 -15.24 -9.26 11.30
N ARG A 95 -14.83 -9.57 10.06
CA ARG A 95 -14.88 -10.92 9.48
C ARG A 95 -16.30 -11.53 9.53
N ASP A 96 -17.35 -10.72 9.32
CA ASP A 96 -18.73 -11.16 9.52
C ASP A 96 -19.17 -12.14 8.42
N VAL A 97 -19.16 -13.44 8.74
CA VAL A 97 -19.54 -14.55 7.85
C VAL A 97 -20.97 -14.46 7.31
N ARG A 98 -21.86 -13.65 7.92
CA ARG A 98 -23.25 -13.46 7.46
C ARG A 98 -23.33 -12.35 6.40
N ARG A 99 -22.37 -11.43 6.43
CA ARG A 99 -22.29 -10.27 5.52
C ARG A 99 -21.28 -10.48 4.40
N LEU A 100 -20.37 -11.44 4.54
CA LEU A 100 -19.38 -11.82 3.52
C LEU A 100 -19.78 -13.11 2.81
N GLN A 101 -19.60 -13.15 1.49
CA GLN A 101 -19.76 -14.37 0.68
C GLN A 101 -18.41 -14.96 0.27
N ARG A 102 -18.41 -16.26 -0.02
CA ARG A 102 -17.22 -16.96 -0.54
C ARG A 102 -16.97 -16.59 -2.00
N VAL A 103 -15.69 -16.42 -2.33
CA VAL A 103 -15.20 -15.93 -3.61
C VAL A 103 -14.30 -16.99 -4.25
N GLY A 104 -14.62 -17.39 -5.48
CA GLY A 104 -13.71 -18.10 -6.37
C GLY A 104 -12.81 -17.13 -7.13
N VAL A 105 -11.61 -17.55 -7.52
CA VAL A 105 -10.67 -16.74 -8.31
C VAL A 105 -10.22 -17.54 -9.53
N LEU A 106 -10.29 -16.92 -10.71
CA LEU A 106 -9.80 -17.46 -11.97
C LEU A 106 -8.76 -16.50 -12.55
N ARG A 107 -7.50 -16.93 -12.54
CA ARG A 107 -6.39 -16.12 -13.08
C ARG A 107 -6.14 -16.42 -14.55
N LEU A 108 -5.77 -15.40 -15.31
CA LEU A 108 -5.42 -15.52 -16.72
C LEU A 108 -3.91 -15.37 -16.89
N SER A 109 -3.23 -16.51 -17.04
CA SER A 109 -1.83 -16.59 -17.43
C SER A 109 -1.46 -18.02 -17.83
N LYS A 110 -0.79 -18.17 -18.98
CA LYS A 110 -0.29 -19.47 -19.43
C LYS A 110 0.90 -19.98 -18.61
N SER A 111 1.75 -19.07 -18.11
CA SER A 111 3.08 -19.43 -17.62
C SER A 111 3.38 -18.84 -16.23
N PHE A 112 2.79 -17.69 -15.90
CA PHE A 112 3.05 -16.97 -14.64
C PHE A 112 1.99 -17.29 -13.57
N LEU A 113 2.10 -16.65 -12.40
CA LEU A 113 1.13 -16.66 -11.28
C LEU A 113 0.91 -17.99 -10.54
N ARG A 114 1.51 -19.10 -10.98
CA ARG A 114 1.34 -20.44 -10.38
C ARG A 114 2.02 -20.60 -9.02
N GLU A 115 3.10 -19.86 -8.83
CA GLU A 115 4.01 -20.00 -7.69
C GLU A 115 3.57 -19.17 -6.46
N VAL A 116 2.77 -18.14 -6.70
CA VAL A 116 2.21 -17.25 -5.67
C VAL A 116 0.69 -17.33 -5.78
N PRO A 117 -0.03 -18.14 -4.99
CA PRO A 117 -1.47 -18.34 -5.15
C PRO A 117 -2.28 -17.07 -4.81
N ALA A 118 -3.56 -17.05 -5.21
CA ALA A 118 -4.49 -16.03 -4.71
C ALA A 118 -4.63 -16.17 -3.19
N PHE A 119 -5.01 -15.08 -2.51
CA PHE A 119 -5.10 -14.99 -1.04
C PHE A 119 -3.77 -15.12 -0.27
N ALA A 120 -2.60 -15.17 -0.93
CA ALA A 120 -1.35 -15.45 -0.24
C ALA A 120 -0.91 -14.39 0.79
N GLU A 121 -1.41 -13.16 0.67
CA GLU A 121 -1.21 -12.05 1.61
C GLU A 121 -2.43 -11.76 2.48
N PHE A 122 -3.52 -12.51 2.34
CA PHE A 122 -4.68 -12.30 3.20
C PHE A 122 -4.39 -12.82 4.61
N PRO A 123 -4.86 -12.12 5.65
CA PRO A 123 -4.91 -12.67 6.99
C PRO A 123 -5.61 -14.04 6.99
N PRO A 124 -5.04 -15.08 7.65
CA PRO A 124 -5.60 -16.43 7.60
C PRO A 124 -7.06 -16.54 8.04
N ASP A 125 -7.45 -15.72 9.03
CA ASP A 125 -8.81 -15.63 9.54
C ASP A 125 -9.80 -15.09 8.49
N LEU A 126 -9.42 -14.05 7.74
CA LEU A 126 -10.21 -13.54 6.63
C LEU A 126 -10.27 -14.55 5.50
N ALA A 127 -9.12 -15.07 5.07
CA ALA A 127 -9.04 -16.05 3.99
C ALA A 127 -9.94 -17.26 4.27
N ALA A 128 -9.96 -17.77 5.50
CA ALA A 128 -10.84 -18.87 5.89
C ALA A 128 -12.34 -18.56 5.72
N VAL A 129 -12.75 -17.30 5.83
CA VAL A 129 -14.14 -16.86 5.65
C VAL A 129 -14.51 -16.70 4.17
N ILE A 130 -13.63 -16.10 3.36
CA ILE A 130 -13.97 -15.67 2.00
C ILE A 130 -13.40 -16.56 0.90
N GLN A 131 -12.30 -17.29 1.13
CA GLN A 131 -11.63 -18.07 0.09
C GLN A 131 -12.48 -19.29 -0.29
N SER A 132 -12.56 -19.57 -1.60
CA SER A 132 -13.12 -20.81 -2.14
C SER A 132 -12.20 -21.41 -3.20
N TYR A 133 -12.69 -21.60 -4.43
CA TYR A 133 -11.95 -22.18 -5.54
C TYR A 133 -10.90 -21.22 -6.12
N ILE A 134 -9.71 -21.74 -6.46
CA ILE A 134 -8.67 -20.98 -7.17
C ILE A 134 -8.29 -21.78 -8.41
N GLY A 135 -8.46 -21.17 -9.58
CA GLY A 135 -8.13 -21.74 -10.89
C GLY A 135 -7.22 -20.82 -11.69
N ILE A 136 -6.52 -21.39 -12.67
CA ILE A 136 -5.69 -20.67 -13.63
C ILE A 136 -6.00 -21.22 -15.02
N VAL A 137 -6.22 -20.33 -15.98
CA VAL A 137 -6.40 -20.66 -17.41
C VAL A 137 -5.43 -19.87 -18.27
N ASP A 138 -5.23 -20.32 -19.50
CA ASP A 138 -4.42 -19.63 -20.48
C ASP A 138 -5.01 -18.24 -20.77
N GLY A 139 -4.11 -17.28 -20.97
CA GLY A 139 -4.40 -15.86 -21.06
C GLY A 139 -3.17 -15.07 -20.63
N GLY A 140 -3.39 -13.80 -20.27
CA GLY A 140 -2.34 -12.88 -19.86
C GLY A 140 -1.76 -12.09 -21.02
N LEU A 141 -1.25 -10.90 -20.70
CA LEU A 141 -0.50 -10.05 -21.62
C LEU A 141 0.94 -9.84 -21.13
N HIS A 142 1.79 -9.32 -21.99
CA HIS A 142 3.10 -8.77 -21.65
C HIS A 142 3.00 -7.27 -21.37
N ILE A 143 4.10 -6.72 -20.85
CA ILE A 143 4.21 -5.31 -20.46
C ILE A 143 3.91 -4.33 -21.61
N ASP A 144 4.15 -4.73 -22.85
CA ASP A 144 3.87 -3.94 -24.06
C ASP A 144 2.43 -4.08 -24.57
N GLY A 145 1.59 -4.88 -23.91
CA GLY A 145 0.21 -5.19 -24.30
C GLY A 145 0.07 -6.34 -25.31
N SER A 146 1.17 -6.96 -25.76
CA SER A 146 1.09 -8.17 -26.58
C SER A 146 0.58 -9.36 -25.77
N GLN A 147 -0.01 -10.37 -26.42
CA GLN A 147 -0.55 -11.53 -25.70
C GLN A 147 0.56 -12.47 -25.24
N GLU A 148 0.53 -12.86 -23.96
CA GLU A 148 1.25 -14.03 -23.48
C GLU A 148 0.65 -15.29 -24.14
N ALA A 149 -0.67 -15.43 -24.02
CA ALA A 149 -1.46 -16.47 -24.66
C ALA A 149 -2.91 -16.01 -24.87
N PRO A 150 -3.63 -16.56 -25.87
CA PRO A 150 -5.06 -16.37 -26.01
C PRO A 150 -5.84 -17.18 -24.95
N VAL A 151 -7.03 -16.69 -24.58
CA VAL A 151 -7.95 -17.42 -23.70
C VAL A 151 -8.49 -18.66 -24.41
N VAL A 152 -8.43 -19.80 -23.73
CA VAL A 152 -8.96 -21.08 -24.23
C VAL A 152 -10.30 -21.40 -23.54
N GLU A 153 -11.41 -21.23 -24.26
CA GLU A 153 -12.77 -21.41 -23.72
C GLU A 153 -12.97 -22.78 -23.07
N ALA A 154 -12.45 -23.86 -23.66
CA ALA A 154 -12.58 -25.21 -23.09
C ALA A 154 -11.95 -25.34 -21.68
N GLN A 155 -10.86 -24.60 -21.40
CA GLN A 155 -10.28 -24.56 -20.06
C GLN A 155 -11.20 -23.81 -19.10
N VAL A 156 -11.76 -22.68 -19.52
CA VAL A 156 -12.72 -21.91 -18.71
C VAL A 156 -13.95 -22.74 -18.36
N VAL A 157 -14.52 -23.46 -19.32
CA VAL A 157 -15.67 -24.36 -19.09
C VAL A 157 -15.33 -25.47 -18.09
N ALA A 158 -14.13 -26.05 -18.18
CA ALA A 158 -13.68 -27.07 -17.23
C ALA A 158 -13.53 -26.51 -15.80
N GLU A 159 -13.01 -25.29 -15.67
CA GLU A 159 -12.91 -24.58 -14.38
C GLU A 159 -14.30 -24.20 -13.83
N CYS A 160 -15.24 -23.81 -14.70
CA CYS A 160 -16.63 -23.51 -14.32
C CYS A 160 -17.34 -24.71 -13.67
N ALA A 161 -17.05 -25.94 -14.11
CA ALA A 161 -17.60 -27.15 -13.49
C ALA A 161 -17.19 -27.27 -12.01
N LYS A 162 -15.91 -26.99 -11.70
CA LYS A 162 -15.38 -27.01 -10.33
C LYS A 162 -15.89 -25.84 -9.49
N ILE A 163 -16.01 -24.66 -10.09
CA ILE A 163 -16.61 -23.48 -9.48
C ILE A 163 -18.05 -23.79 -9.03
N ARG A 164 -18.85 -24.42 -9.89
CA ARG A 164 -20.22 -24.83 -9.57
C ARG A 164 -20.28 -25.81 -8.39
N GLU A 165 -19.38 -26.79 -8.35
CA GLU A 165 -19.29 -27.74 -7.22
C GLU A 165 -18.90 -27.06 -5.89
N SER A 166 -18.11 -25.98 -5.96
CA SER A 166 -17.69 -25.24 -4.76
C SER A 166 -18.79 -24.35 -4.15
N GLY A 167 -19.91 -24.12 -4.88
CA GLY A 167 -21.05 -23.35 -4.40
C GLY A 167 -20.75 -21.87 -4.12
N VAL A 168 -19.83 -21.26 -4.88
CA VAL A 168 -19.44 -19.85 -4.68
C VAL A 168 -20.53 -18.88 -5.10
N GLY A 169 -20.66 -17.78 -4.36
CA GLY A 169 -21.57 -16.69 -4.71
C GLY A 169 -20.96 -15.68 -5.68
N ALA A 170 -19.63 -15.57 -5.70
CA ALA A 170 -18.89 -14.68 -6.60
C ALA A 170 -17.61 -15.34 -7.16
N VAL A 171 -17.23 -14.96 -8.37
CA VAL A 171 -15.98 -15.33 -9.04
C VAL A 171 -15.24 -14.06 -9.48
N VAL A 172 -13.97 -13.96 -9.13
CA VAL A 172 -13.06 -12.91 -9.58
C VAL A 172 -12.25 -13.42 -10.76
N VAL A 173 -12.14 -12.62 -11.82
CA VAL A 173 -11.29 -12.89 -12.98
C VAL A 173 -10.13 -11.88 -13.00
N SER A 174 -8.90 -12.36 -12.94
CA SER A 174 -7.68 -11.53 -12.83
C SER A 174 -6.64 -11.92 -13.88
N GLY A 175 -6.42 -11.07 -14.89
CA GLY A 175 -5.39 -11.27 -15.91
C GLY A 175 -4.12 -10.45 -15.69
N VAL A 176 -2.96 -10.99 -16.06
CA VAL A 176 -1.69 -10.25 -16.07
C VAL A 176 -1.79 -9.11 -17.08
N TYR A 177 -1.49 -7.88 -16.65
CA TYR A 177 -1.61 -6.64 -17.44
C TYR A 177 -3.04 -6.40 -17.98
N SER A 178 -4.09 -6.93 -17.34
CA SER A 178 -5.48 -6.67 -17.76
C SER A 178 -5.90 -5.19 -17.77
N PRO A 179 -5.34 -4.26 -16.96
CA PRO A 179 -5.69 -2.84 -17.06
C PRO A 179 -5.26 -2.15 -18.36
N ILE A 180 -4.31 -2.72 -19.10
CA ILE A 180 -3.83 -2.19 -20.40
C ILE A 180 -4.44 -2.95 -21.59
N ASP A 181 -5.33 -3.90 -21.33
CA ASP A 181 -5.99 -4.72 -22.36
C ASP A 181 -7.12 -3.93 -23.04
N GLU A 182 -6.78 -3.19 -24.10
CA GLU A 182 -7.75 -2.50 -24.97
C GLU A 182 -8.20 -3.35 -26.16
N VAL A 183 -7.44 -4.38 -26.53
CA VAL A 183 -7.60 -5.10 -27.80
C VAL A 183 -8.31 -6.44 -27.62
N PHE A 184 -7.94 -7.19 -26.58
CA PHE A 184 -8.36 -8.58 -26.43
C PHE A 184 -9.53 -8.74 -25.48
N GLY A 185 -9.66 -7.88 -24.47
CA GLY A 185 -10.73 -7.92 -23.47
C GLY A 185 -10.84 -9.30 -22.80
N GLN A 186 -9.70 -9.85 -22.36
CA GLN A 186 -9.65 -11.24 -21.90
C GLN A 186 -10.50 -11.50 -20.65
N GLU A 187 -10.50 -10.58 -19.68
CA GLU A 187 -11.32 -10.72 -18.47
C GLU A 187 -12.81 -10.73 -18.79
N GLU A 188 -13.27 -9.84 -19.68
CA GLU A 188 -14.68 -9.77 -20.09
C GLU A 188 -15.11 -11.02 -20.86
N LYS A 189 -14.28 -11.53 -21.77
CA LYS A 189 -14.57 -12.79 -22.47
C LYS A 189 -14.75 -13.96 -21.51
N VAL A 190 -13.86 -14.06 -20.52
CA VAL A 190 -13.93 -15.12 -19.50
C VAL A 190 -15.16 -14.93 -18.61
N ARG A 191 -15.52 -13.69 -18.26
CA ARG A 191 -16.78 -13.40 -17.56
C ARG A 191 -17.98 -13.92 -18.34
N ASP A 192 -18.06 -13.65 -19.64
CA ASP A 192 -19.20 -14.06 -20.46
C ASP A 192 -19.32 -15.60 -20.52
N PHE A 193 -18.19 -16.31 -20.56
CA PHE A 193 -18.18 -17.78 -20.44
C PHE A 193 -18.64 -18.25 -19.06
N ILE A 194 -18.17 -17.65 -17.96
CA ILE A 194 -18.58 -18.03 -16.60
C ILE A 194 -20.09 -17.82 -16.40
N LEU A 195 -20.63 -16.67 -16.81
CA LEU A 195 -22.05 -16.37 -16.66
C LEU A 195 -22.94 -17.34 -17.46
N ARG A 196 -22.43 -17.86 -18.60
CA ARG A 196 -23.12 -18.88 -19.38
C ARG A 196 -23.12 -20.25 -18.69
N GLU A 197 -21.99 -20.66 -18.11
CA GLU A 197 -21.82 -22.01 -17.53
C GLU A 197 -22.28 -22.12 -16.06
N VAL A 198 -22.30 -21.01 -15.33
CA VAL A 198 -22.70 -20.91 -13.92
C VAL A 198 -23.71 -19.77 -13.74
N PRO A 199 -24.98 -19.94 -14.17
CA PRO A 199 -25.99 -18.90 -14.04
C PRO A 199 -26.22 -18.50 -12.57
N GLY A 200 -26.37 -17.19 -12.32
CA GLY A 200 -26.64 -16.66 -10.98
C GLY A 200 -25.41 -16.36 -10.12
N VAL A 201 -24.19 -16.68 -10.59
CA VAL A 201 -22.95 -16.27 -9.92
C VAL A 201 -22.60 -14.82 -10.24
N ASP A 202 -22.10 -14.09 -9.25
CA ASP A 202 -21.50 -12.78 -9.50
C ASP A 202 -20.12 -12.94 -10.15
N VAL A 203 -19.81 -12.16 -11.18
CA VAL A 203 -18.47 -12.15 -11.78
C VAL A 203 -17.88 -10.75 -11.71
N VAL A 204 -16.67 -10.66 -11.15
CA VAL A 204 -15.92 -9.41 -10.97
C VAL A 204 -14.65 -9.46 -11.80
N CYS A 205 -14.52 -8.57 -12.79
CA CYS A 205 -13.27 -8.39 -13.52
C CYS A 205 -12.32 -7.49 -12.70
N SER A 206 -11.07 -7.91 -12.54
CA SER A 206 -10.11 -7.22 -11.66
C SER A 206 -9.89 -5.76 -12.07
N LYS A 207 -9.89 -5.47 -13.39
CA LYS A 207 -9.72 -4.11 -13.91
C LYS A 207 -10.88 -3.16 -13.61
N GLU A 208 -12.08 -3.68 -13.34
CA GLU A 208 -13.25 -2.87 -12.97
C GLU A 208 -13.18 -2.43 -11.50
N ALA A 209 -12.65 -3.31 -10.64
CA ALA A 209 -12.40 -3.04 -9.23
C ALA A 209 -11.27 -2.02 -9.05
N SER A 210 -10.16 -2.19 -9.80
CA SER A 210 -9.04 -1.24 -9.82
C SER A 210 -8.34 -1.25 -11.18
N ALA A 211 -8.19 -0.06 -11.76
CA ALA A 211 -7.50 0.14 -13.05
C ALA A 211 -5.97 0.30 -12.90
N SER A 212 -5.43 0.15 -11.68
CA SER A 212 -4.01 0.29 -11.40
C SER A 212 -3.22 -0.99 -11.72
N ILE A 213 -1.97 -0.80 -12.19
CA ILE A 213 -0.94 -1.84 -12.20
C ILE A 213 -0.59 -2.24 -10.75
N GLY A 214 -0.26 -3.52 -10.54
CA GLY A 214 -0.15 -4.16 -9.23
C GLY A 214 -1.06 -5.36 -9.19
N PHE A 215 -0.55 -6.54 -9.56
CA PHE A 215 -1.37 -7.73 -9.77
C PHE A 215 -2.03 -8.22 -8.48
N ILE A 216 -1.23 -8.36 -7.41
CA ILE A 216 -1.73 -8.83 -6.11
C ILE A 216 -2.71 -7.82 -5.54
N GLU A 217 -2.37 -6.53 -5.52
CA GLU A 217 -3.21 -5.51 -4.92
C GLU A 217 -4.53 -5.29 -5.70
N ARG A 218 -4.51 -5.42 -7.02
CA ARG A 218 -5.71 -5.38 -7.87
C ARG A 218 -6.59 -6.61 -7.66
N GLU A 219 -5.99 -7.80 -7.65
CA GLU A 219 -6.73 -9.04 -7.38
C GLU A 219 -7.36 -9.01 -5.99
N ASN A 220 -6.61 -8.55 -4.98
CA ASN A 220 -7.11 -8.41 -3.61
C ASN A 220 -8.31 -7.47 -3.54
N ALA A 221 -8.26 -6.32 -4.24
CA ALA A 221 -9.39 -5.39 -4.32
C ALA A 221 -10.63 -6.05 -4.94
N ALA A 222 -10.45 -6.79 -6.04
CA ALA A 222 -11.53 -7.51 -6.71
C ALA A 222 -12.13 -8.61 -5.83
N ILE A 223 -11.29 -9.34 -5.07
CA ILE A 223 -11.72 -10.33 -4.08
C ILE A 223 -12.57 -9.68 -2.98
N LEU A 224 -12.11 -8.58 -2.39
CA LEU A 224 -12.87 -7.87 -1.37
C LEU A 224 -14.21 -7.34 -1.91
N ASN A 225 -14.23 -6.87 -3.16
CA ASN A 225 -15.46 -6.48 -3.83
C ASN A 225 -16.41 -7.66 -3.97
N GLY A 226 -15.93 -8.78 -4.53
CA GLY A 226 -16.70 -10.01 -4.67
C GLY A 226 -17.28 -10.51 -3.35
N ALA A 227 -16.50 -10.43 -2.26
CA ALA A 227 -16.92 -10.89 -0.94
C ALA A 227 -18.05 -10.06 -0.32
N ILE A 228 -18.18 -8.77 -0.65
CA ILE A 228 -19.17 -7.86 -0.03
C ILE A 228 -20.37 -7.54 -0.95
N LEU A 229 -20.32 -7.90 -2.24
CA LEU A 229 -21.34 -7.60 -3.25
C LEU A 229 -22.79 -7.89 -2.80
N ARG A 230 -23.07 -9.10 -2.31
CA ARG A 230 -24.43 -9.49 -1.89
C ARG A 230 -24.95 -8.61 -0.75
N TYR A 231 -24.11 -8.34 0.25
CA TYR A 231 -24.49 -7.48 1.38
C TYR A 231 -24.69 -6.02 0.94
N ALA A 232 -23.87 -5.54 0.00
CA ALA A 232 -24.01 -4.20 -0.56
C ALA A 232 -25.34 -4.04 -1.31
N ARG A 233 -25.74 -4.99 -2.16
CA ARG A 233 -27.04 -4.98 -2.86
C ARG A 233 -28.21 -4.96 -1.88
N LYS A 234 -28.19 -5.82 -0.85
CA LYS A 234 -29.21 -5.85 0.20
C LYS A 234 -29.31 -4.51 0.93
N THR A 235 -28.18 -3.94 1.32
CA THR A 235 -28.12 -2.66 2.03
C THR A 235 -28.64 -1.50 1.18
N VAL A 236 -28.22 -1.41 -0.08
CA VAL A 236 -28.69 -0.38 -1.02
C VAL A 236 -30.19 -0.49 -1.28
N SER A 237 -30.71 -1.72 -1.44
CA SER A 237 -32.15 -1.97 -1.57
C SER A 237 -32.93 -1.45 -0.35
N ARG A 238 -32.42 -1.69 0.86
CA ARG A 238 -33.01 -1.17 2.10
C ARG A 238 -32.96 0.35 2.21
N PHE A 239 -31.92 1.01 1.70
CA PHE A 239 -31.89 2.47 1.62
C PHE A 239 -32.96 3.00 0.67
N ARG A 240 -33.16 2.38 -0.49
CA ARG A 240 -34.25 2.74 -1.42
C ARG A 240 -35.63 2.54 -0.80
N LEU A 241 -35.82 1.48 -0.01
CA LEU A 241 -37.08 1.24 0.70
C LEU A 241 -37.35 2.34 1.75
N ALA A 242 -36.34 2.73 2.53
CA ALA A 242 -36.44 3.84 3.47
C ALA A 242 -36.84 5.16 2.78
N MET A 243 -36.24 5.45 1.62
CA MET A 243 -36.59 6.60 0.78
C MET A 243 -38.06 6.57 0.33
N LYS A 244 -38.56 5.40 -0.08
CA LYS A 244 -39.96 5.20 -0.48
C LYS A 244 -40.92 5.42 0.69
N ARG A 245 -40.59 4.94 1.89
CA ARG A 245 -41.39 5.13 3.12
C ARG A 245 -41.47 6.60 3.54
N LEU A 246 -40.41 7.37 3.31
CA LEU A 246 -40.38 8.82 3.53
C LEU A 246 -41.08 9.62 2.41
N ASN A 247 -41.69 8.96 1.41
CA ASN A 247 -42.32 9.57 0.23
C ASN A 247 -41.37 10.49 -0.57
N LEU A 248 -40.08 10.15 -0.62
CA LEU A 248 -39.06 10.91 -1.35
C LEU A 248 -38.88 10.34 -2.76
N ALA A 249 -39.27 11.12 -3.77
CA ALA A 249 -39.18 10.75 -5.19
C ALA A 249 -37.88 11.26 -5.87
N CYS A 250 -36.84 11.56 -5.10
CA CYS A 250 -35.58 12.09 -5.60
C CYS A 250 -34.52 10.97 -5.75
N PRO A 251 -33.49 11.18 -6.59
CA PRO A 251 -32.37 10.24 -6.72
C PRO A 251 -31.63 9.98 -5.39
N LEU A 252 -31.19 8.74 -5.21
CA LEU A 252 -30.33 8.29 -4.12
C LEU A 252 -28.89 8.07 -4.62
N PHE A 253 -27.95 8.74 -3.98
CA PHE A 253 -26.52 8.62 -4.25
C PHE A 253 -25.76 8.10 -3.03
N LEU A 254 -24.60 7.50 -3.26
CA LEU A 254 -23.65 7.15 -2.22
C LEU A 254 -22.32 7.91 -2.42
N THR A 255 -21.65 8.28 -1.34
CA THR A 255 -20.33 8.93 -1.43
C THR A 255 -19.23 7.90 -1.66
N GLN A 256 -18.33 8.20 -2.59
CA GLN A 256 -17.10 7.46 -2.85
C GLN A 256 -15.94 7.87 -1.93
N ASN A 257 -14.89 7.05 -1.90
CA ASN A 257 -13.66 7.27 -1.16
C ASN A 257 -12.96 8.59 -1.53
N ASP A 258 -13.12 9.09 -2.75
CA ASP A 258 -12.48 10.34 -3.20
C ASP A 258 -13.36 11.59 -3.04
N GLY A 259 -14.57 11.42 -2.47
CA GLY A 259 -15.48 12.52 -2.09
C GLY A 259 -16.44 12.94 -3.17
N THR A 260 -16.46 12.17 -4.26
CA THR A 260 -17.46 12.24 -5.32
C THR A 260 -18.63 11.30 -5.00
N ILE A 261 -19.66 11.27 -5.84
CA ILE A 261 -20.81 10.38 -5.64
C ILE A 261 -20.98 9.41 -6.80
N LEU A 262 -21.57 8.26 -6.48
CA LEU A 262 -22.14 7.34 -7.46
C LEU A 262 -23.61 7.07 -7.18
N ASP A 263 -24.37 6.77 -8.23
CA ASP A 263 -25.75 6.34 -8.08
C ASP A 263 -25.83 5.01 -7.32
N ALA A 264 -26.97 4.76 -6.68
CA ALA A 264 -27.13 3.59 -5.84
C ALA A 264 -26.96 2.25 -6.59
N ALA A 265 -27.30 2.16 -7.89
CA ALA A 265 -27.13 0.92 -8.66
C ALA A 265 -25.64 0.65 -8.93
N SER A 266 -24.87 1.67 -9.28
CA SER A 266 -23.42 1.56 -9.43
C SER A 266 -22.73 1.23 -8.09
N ALA A 267 -23.19 1.82 -6.98
CA ALA A 267 -22.67 1.52 -5.64
C ALA A 267 -22.82 0.05 -5.24
N ALA A 268 -23.92 -0.57 -5.66
CA ALA A 268 -24.18 -1.98 -5.42
C ALA A 268 -23.30 -2.93 -6.27
N LYS A 269 -22.68 -2.43 -7.36
CA LYS A 269 -21.75 -3.20 -8.21
C LYS A 269 -20.29 -3.10 -7.74
N ILE A 270 -19.88 -1.96 -7.20
CA ILE A 270 -18.50 -1.73 -6.75
C ILE A 270 -18.47 -1.09 -5.33
N PRO A 271 -18.97 -1.78 -4.29
CA PRO A 271 -19.02 -1.26 -2.91
C PRO A 271 -17.67 -0.90 -2.30
N ILE A 272 -16.55 -1.48 -2.77
CA ILE A 272 -15.20 -1.13 -2.25
C ILE A 272 -14.86 0.36 -2.45
N ARG A 273 -15.52 1.03 -3.40
CA ARG A 273 -15.35 2.46 -3.65
C ARG A 273 -15.99 3.36 -2.60
N THR A 274 -16.71 2.82 -1.62
CA THR A 274 -17.35 3.60 -0.54
C THR A 274 -16.79 3.27 0.85
N PHE A 275 -15.73 2.46 0.95
CA PHE A 275 -15.14 2.01 2.22
C PHE A 275 -14.63 3.15 3.13
N SER A 276 -14.16 4.24 2.53
CA SER A 276 -13.60 5.41 3.23
C SER A 276 -14.44 6.66 3.01
N SER A 277 -15.76 6.52 2.84
CA SER A 277 -16.65 7.67 2.60
C SER A 277 -16.71 8.64 3.77
N GLY A 278 -16.64 8.16 5.02
CA GLY A 278 -16.78 8.97 6.24
C GLY A 278 -15.71 10.05 6.38
N PRO A 279 -14.42 9.69 6.49
CA PRO A 279 -13.34 10.69 6.60
C PRO A 279 -13.32 11.65 5.40
N THR A 280 -13.57 11.13 4.21
CA THR A 280 -13.61 11.96 3.00
C THR A 280 -14.75 12.97 3.01
N ASN A 281 -15.93 12.54 3.47
CA ASN A 281 -17.07 13.42 3.70
C ASN A 281 -16.71 14.51 4.71
N SER A 282 -16.09 14.16 5.84
CA SER A 282 -15.63 15.14 6.83
C SER A 282 -14.67 16.17 6.22
N MET A 283 -13.70 15.73 5.40
CA MET A 283 -12.76 16.63 4.73
C MET A 283 -13.45 17.61 3.78
N ARG A 284 -14.37 17.12 2.95
CA ARG A 284 -15.09 17.98 2.00
C ARG A 284 -16.08 18.91 2.69
N GLY A 285 -16.79 18.44 3.71
CA GLY A 285 -17.67 19.27 4.51
C GLY A 285 -16.92 20.34 5.28
N ALA A 286 -15.76 20.01 5.86
CA ALA A 286 -14.88 20.97 6.51
C ALA A 286 -14.48 22.10 5.54
N ALA A 287 -14.07 21.74 4.32
CA ALA A 287 -13.70 22.70 3.28
C ALA A 287 -14.87 23.66 2.95
N TYR A 288 -16.06 23.11 2.74
CA TYR A 288 -17.25 23.89 2.40
C TYR A 288 -17.69 24.81 3.55
N LEU A 289 -17.75 24.30 4.77
CA LEU A 289 -18.16 25.10 5.93
C LEU A 289 -17.12 26.19 6.26
N ALA A 290 -15.85 25.95 5.99
CA ALA A 290 -14.77 26.94 6.11
C ALA A 290 -14.69 27.92 4.93
N GLY A 291 -15.39 27.64 3.82
CA GLY A 291 -15.35 28.45 2.59
C GLY A 291 -14.09 28.32 1.75
N LEU A 292 -13.44 27.16 1.83
CA LEU A 292 -12.24 26.80 1.08
C LEU A 292 -12.56 25.89 -0.13
N ASP A 293 -13.83 25.71 -0.45
CA ASP A 293 -14.33 24.85 -1.54
C ASP A 293 -14.24 25.48 -2.94
N SER A 294 -13.97 26.80 -3.02
CA SER A 294 -13.97 27.58 -4.27
C SER A 294 -12.61 27.73 -4.95
N GLY A 295 -11.61 26.96 -4.52
CA GLY A 295 -10.21 27.14 -4.93
C GLY A 295 -9.44 27.97 -3.91
N ALA A 296 -8.68 27.32 -3.04
CA ALA A 296 -7.79 28.00 -2.10
C ALA A 296 -6.41 28.24 -2.74
N ASP A 297 -5.69 29.28 -2.31
CA ASP A 297 -4.31 29.53 -2.76
C ASP A 297 -3.32 28.46 -2.25
N SER A 298 -3.72 27.66 -1.26
CA SER A 298 -2.87 26.66 -0.61
C SER A 298 -3.68 25.46 -0.10
N SER A 299 -3.00 24.33 0.08
CA SER A 299 -3.55 23.13 0.71
C SER A 299 -3.89 23.37 2.18
N ALA A 300 -4.89 22.66 2.70
CA ALA A 300 -5.26 22.68 4.12
C ALA A 300 -5.19 21.26 4.70
N ILE A 301 -5.06 21.15 6.02
CA ILE A 301 -5.18 19.88 6.74
C ILE A 301 -6.53 19.83 7.41
N VAL A 302 -7.17 18.67 7.40
CA VAL A 302 -8.40 18.42 8.14
C VAL A 302 -8.08 17.41 9.22
N VAL A 303 -8.50 17.71 10.45
CA VAL A 303 -8.42 16.82 11.60
C VAL A 303 -9.85 16.55 12.05
N ASP A 304 -10.34 15.36 11.77
CA ASP A 304 -11.65 14.88 12.21
C ASP A 304 -11.49 14.09 13.52
N ILE A 305 -11.87 14.72 14.63
CA ILE A 305 -11.75 14.11 15.96
C ILE A 305 -13.08 13.45 16.32
N GLY A 306 -13.08 12.12 16.32
CA GLY A 306 -14.23 11.30 16.66
C GLY A 306 -14.34 10.95 18.16
N GLY A 307 -15.16 9.95 18.45
CA GLY A 307 -15.31 9.40 19.80
C GLY A 307 -14.19 8.44 20.21
N THR A 308 -13.57 7.77 19.25
CA THR A 308 -12.52 6.75 19.48
C THR A 308 -11.17 7.13 18.87
N THR A 309 -11.21 7.78 17.72
CA THR A 309 -10.07 8.01 16.84
C THR A 309 -10.13 9.41 16.23
N SER A 310 -8.96 9.91 15.82
CA SER A 310 -8.79 11.15 15.07
C SER A 310 -8.23 10.80 13.70
N ASP A 311 -8.91 11.20 12.64
CA ASP A 311 -8.45 11.02 11.26
C ASP A 311 -7.90 12.34 10.70
N VAL A 312 -6.66 12.32 10.23
CA VAL A 312 -5.97 13.50 9.71
C VAL A 312 -5.66 13.33 8.22
N GLY A 313 -6.10 14.27 7.39
CA GLY A 313 -5.93 14.23 5.94
C GLY A 313 -5.58 15.58 5.33
N VAL A 314 -5.02 15.57 4.12
CA VAL A 314 -4.71 16.81 3.37
C VAL A 314 -5.80 17.10 2.34
N LEU A 315 -6.29 18.33 2.34
CA LEU A 315 -7.14 18.90 1.32
C LEU A 315 -6.29 19.69 0.32
N LEU A 316 -6.41 19.36 -0.96
CA LEU A 316 -5.74 20.05 -2.04
C LEU A 316 -6.36 21.43 -2.30
N PRO A 317 -5.66 22.35 -2.98
CA PRO A 317 -6.21 23.65 -3.40
C PRO A 317 -7.54 23.56 -4.15
N SER A 318 -7.77 22.44 -4.86
CA SER A 318 -9.01 22.12 -5.56
C SER A 318 -10.21 21.82 -4.65
N GLY A 319 -10.01 21.73 -3.33
CA GLY A 319 -11.04 21.29 -2.38
C GLY A 319 -11.27 19.78 -2.36
N MET A 320 -10.40 19.00 -3.02
CA MET A 320 -10.45 17.54 -3.05
C MET A 320 -9.46 16.94 -2.05
N PRO A 321 -9.76 15.80 -1.41
CA PRO A 321 -8.79 15.09 -0.59
C PRO A 321 -7.58 14.64 -1.42
N ARG A 322 -6.38 14.80 -0.86
CA ARG A 322 -5.17 14.19 -1.40
C ARG A 322 -5.31 12.66 -1.30
N GLN A 323 -5.10 11.96 -2.40
CA GLN A 323 -5.16 10.51 -2.40
C GLN A 323 -3.92 9.88 -1.78
N ALA A 324 -4.10 8.73 -1.14
CA ALA A 324 -3.01 7.86 -0.74
C ALA A 324 -2.24 7.39 -1.98
N SER A 325 -0.97 7.05 -1.79
CA SER A 325 -0.16 6.48 -2.86
C SER A 325 -0.74 5.16 -3.39
N ALA A 326 -0.14 4.61 -4.44
CA ALA A 326 -0.60 3.41 -5.17
C ALA A 326 -1.08 2.21 -4.32
N TYR A 327 -0.69 2.07 -3.06
CA TYR A 327 -1.10 0.97 -2.19
C TYR A 327 -1.62 1.47 -0.83
N VAL A 328 -2.71 0.86 -0.35
CA VAL A 328 -3.30 1.05 0.98
C VAL A 328 -3.61 -0.32 1.58
N THR A 329 -3.59 -0.44 2.91
CA THR A 329 -3.97 -1.68 3.60
C THR A 329 -5.37 -1.55 4.18
N VAL A 330 -6.26 -2.48 3.87
CA VAL A 330 -7.63 -2.56 4.39
C VAL A 330 -7.84 -3.92 5.06
N ALA A 331 -8.18 -3.91 6.36
CA ALA A 331 -8.41 -5.13 7.14
C ALA A 331 -7.26 -6.17 7.06
N GLY A 332 -6.02 -5.69 6.95
CA GLY A 332 -4.81 -6.49 6.78
C GLY A 332 -4.46 -6.88 5.33
N VAL A 333 -5.23 -6.42 4.34
CA VAL A 333 -5.06 -6.76 2.92
C VAL A 333 -4.56 -5.54 2.15
N ARG A 334 -3.48 -5.70 1.38
CA ARG A 334 -2.95 -4.63 0.50
C ARG A 334 -3.79 -4.49 -0.77
N VAL A 335 -4.22 -3.29 -1.09
CA VAL A 335 -5.10 -2.93 -2.23
C VAL A 335 -4.62 -1.65 -2.92
N ASN A 336 -5.03 -1.41 -4.17
CA ASN A 336 -4.55 -0.30 -5.01
C ASN A 336 -5.66 0.60 -5.63
N TYR A 337 -6.86 0.61 -5.05
CA TYR A 337 -7.91 1.56 -5.44
C TYR A 337 -7.80 2.88 -4.67
N SER A 338 -8.30 3.96 -5.28
CA SER A 338 -8.24 5.30 -4.72
C SER A 338 -8.91 5.44 -3.35
N MET A 339 -8.17 5.95 -2.39
CA MET A 339 -8.62 6.34 -1.05
C MET A 339 -7.91 7.63 -0.61
N PRO A 340 -8.49 8.41 0.32
CA PRO A 340 -7.83 9.58 0.88
C PRO A 340 -6.58 9.14 1.63
N HIS A 341 -5.52 9.95 1.58
CA HIS A 341 -4.37 9.74 2.46
C HIS A 341 -4.75 10.22 3.86
N LEU A 342 -4.98 9.26 4.74
CA LEU A 342 -5.33 9.49 6.13
C LEU A 342 -4.23 8.97 7.05
N HIS A 343 -3.98 9.71 8.11
CA HIS A 343 -3.25 9.24 9.27
C HIS A 343 -4.21 9.22 10.47
N SER A 344 -4.48 8.02 10.98
CA SER A 344 -5.41 7.83 12.09
C SER A 344 -4.65 7.68 13.41
N VAL A 345 -5.05 8.43 14.43
CA VAL A 345 -4.50 8.34 15.78
C VAL A 345 -5.59 7.85 16.73
N GLY A 346 -5.23 6.99 17.69
CA GLY A 346 -6.10 6.48 18.75
C GLY A 346 -6.46 7.52 19.81
N LEU A 347 -6.95 8.68 19.37
CA LEU A 347 -7.34 9.83 20.15
C LEU A 347 -8.77 10.22 19.77
N GLY A 348 -9.72 10.14 20.68
CA GLY A 348 -11.08 10.63 20.50
C GLY A 348 -11.68 10.95 21.85
N GLY A 349 -12.94 11.40 21.90
CA GLY A 349 -13.60 11.83 23.15
C GLY A 349 -13.65 10.78 24.26
N GLY A 350 -13.72 9.49 23.89
CA GLY A 350 -13.73 8.36 24.81
C GLY A 350 -12.37 7.73 25.09
N SER A 351 -11.28 8.26 24.55
CA SER A 351 -9.94 7.73 24.84
C SER A 351 -9.65 7.79 26.34
N ILE A 352 -9.18 6.68 26.89
CA ILE A 352 -8.92 6.53 28.33
C ILE A 352 -7.65 7.30 28.68
N VAL A 353 -7.69 8.05 29.77
CA VAL A 353 -6.55 8.79 30.30
C VAL A 353 -6.14 8.18 31.64
N ARG A 354 -4.89 7.73 31.74
CA ARG A 354 -4.36 7.04 32.93
C ARG A 354 -2.89 7.34 33.17
N THR A 355 -2.44 7.16 34.41
CA THR A 355 -1.02 7.20 34.76
C THR A 355 -0.44 5.79 34.69
N VAL A 356 0.65 5.62 33.94
CA VAL A 356 1.44 4.37 33.84
C VAL A 356 2.90 4.73 34.10
N ASP A 357 3.55 4.05 35.05
CA ASP A 357 4.95 4.29 35.42
C ASP A 357 5.29 5.76 35.74
N GLY A 358 4.33 6.48 36.33
CA GLY A 358 4.48 7.89 36.69
C GLY A 358 4.33 8.88 35.52
N LYS A 359 3.92 8.43 34.33
CA LYS A 359 3.62 9.30 33.17
C LYS A 359 2.16 9.20 32.76
N VAL A 360 1.57 10.32 32.34
CA VAL A 360 0.21 10.34 31.78
C VAL A 360 0.22 9.75 30.37
N LYS A 361 -0.67 8.77 30.15
CA LYS A 361 -0.92 8.13 28.86
C LYS A 361 -2.36 8.39 28.43
N VAL A 362 -2.53 8.78 27.17
CA VAL A 362 -3.81 9.00 26.50
C VAL A 362 -3.98 7.93 25.43
N GLY A 363 -5.02 7.10 25.55
CA GLY A 363 -5.29 6.01 24.61
C GLY A 363 -4.20 4.91 24.58
N PRO A 364 -4.20 4.02 23.56
CA PRO A 364 -5.15 3.98 22.44
C PRO A 364 -6.53 3.41 22.81
N GLU A 365 -6.66 2.82 24.00
CA GLU A 365 -7.93 2.27 24.49
C GLU A 365 -9.00 3.36 24.64
N SER A 366 -10.24 3.05 24.29
CA SER A 366 -11.39 3.96 24.35
C SER A 366 -12.64 3.24 24.86
N VAL A 367 -13.52 3.97 25.54
CA VAL A 367 -14.85 3.48 25.94
C VAL A 367 -15.87 3.52 24.79
N GLY A 368 -15.53 4.11 23.64
CA GLY A 368 -16.34 4.08 22.42
C GLY A 368 -17.79 4.53 22.61
N LEU A 369 -18.74 3.69 22.20
CA LEU A 369 -20.20 3.90 22.34
C LEU A 369 -20.62 4.13 23.80
N GLU A 370 -19.87 3.59 24.76
CA GLU A 370 -20.19 3.66 26.18
C GLU A 370 -19.79 4.99 26.83
N LEU A 371 -19.23 5.96 26.08
CA LEU A 371 -18.78 7.25 26.59
C LEU A 371 -19.84 7.95 27.47
N VAL A 372 -21.08 8.01 26.99
CA VAL A 372 -22.21 8.64 27.69
C VAL A 372 -22.66 7.89 28.96
N THR A 373 -22.11 6.69 29.22
CA THR A 373 -22.40 5.90 30.42
C THR A 373 -21.18 5.75 31.34
N ARG A 374 -19.96 5.68 30.78
CA ARG A 374 -18.73 5.40 31.51
C ARG A 374 -17.85 6.61 31.81
N GLY A 375 -17.98 7.70 31.06
CA GLY A 375 -17.23 8.93 31.30
C GLY A 375 -17.63 9.62 32.62
N LEU A 376 -16.69 10.28 33.28
CA LEU A 376 -16.91 10.90 34.60
C LEU A 376 -17.95 12.02 34.54
N VAL A 377 -17.92 12.88 33.51
CA VAL A 377 -18.90 13.96 33.29
C VAL A 377 -20.31 13.43 33.05
N PHE A 378 -20.45 12.19 32.60
CA PHE A 378 -21.74 11.52 32.42
C PHE A 378 -22.16 10.67 33.63
N GLY A 379 -21.28 10.54 34.63
CA GLY A 379 -21.55 9.84 35.88
C GLY A 379 -21.03 8.40 35.96
N GLY A 380 -20.17 7.98 35.03
CA GLY A 380 -19.45 6.72 35.09
C GLY A 380 -18.16 6.78 35.92
N ASP A 381 -17.28 5.79 35.70
CA ASP A 381 -16.09 5.49 36.52
C ASP A 381 -14.75 5.61 35.78
N VAL A 382 -14.76 5.88 34.46
CA VAL A 382 -13.56 5.94 33.63
C VAL A 382 -13.21 7.39 33.28
N CYS A 383 -11.96 7.80 33.53
CA CYS A 383 -11.44 9.08 33.07
C CYS A 383 -11.16 9.05 31.57
N THR A 384 -11.80 9.94 30.82
CA THR A 384 -11.70 10.07 29.37
C THR A 384 -11.13 11.43 28.96
N THR A 385 -10.73 11.59 27.71
CA THR A 385 -10.27 12.89 27.18
C THR A 385 -11.38 13.95 27.18
N THR A 386 -12.66 13.57 27.02
CA THR A 386 -13.80 14.50 27.23
C THR A 386 -13.81 15.04 28.67
N ASP A 387 -13.51 14.19 29.67
CA ASP A 387 -13.42 14.64 31.06
C ASP A 387 -12.25 15.62 31.26
N ILE A 388 -11.10 15.36 30.64
CA ILE A 388 -9.94 16.28 30.65
C ILE A 388 -10.28 17.62 30.00
N ALA A 389 -10.92 17.63 28.83
CA ALA A 389 -11.30 18.86 28.14
C ALA A 389 -12.28 19.71 28.96
N VAL A 390 -13.22 19.06 29.66
CA VAL A 390 -14.13 19.76 30.59
C VAL A 390 -13.39 20.27 31.83
N ALA A 391 -12.49 19.47 32.41
CA ALA A 391 -11.70 19.86 33.58
C ALA A 391 -10.73 21.02 33.28
N ALA A 392 -10.16 21.06 32.08
CA ALA A 392 -9.29 22.13 31.58
C ALA A 392 -10.06 23.40 31.15
N GLY A 393 -11.39 23.38 31.17
CA GLY A 393 -12.22 24.52 30.75
C GLY A 393 -12.30 24.72 29.23
N MET A 394 -11.88 23.74 28.44
CA MET A 394 -11.92 23.77 26.97
C MET A 394 -13.32 23.48 26.41
N ALA A 395 -14.17 22.81 27.18
CA ALA A 395 -15.49 22.37 26.76
C ALA A 395 -16.52 22.39 27.91
N VAL A 396 -17.81 22.50 27.56
CA VAL A 396 -18.93 22.36 28.51
C VAL A 396 -19.79 21.19 28.07
N VAL A 397 -19.55 20.02 28.66
CA VAL A 397 -20.24 18.76 28.35
C VAL A 397 -20.55 18.02 29.64
N GLY A 398 -21.77 17.48 29.77
CA GLY A 398 -22.21 16.72 30.94
C GLY A 398 -22.19 17.53 32.25
N ALA A 399 -22.03 16.83 33.38
CA ALA A 399 -21.96 17.42 34.71
C ALA A 399 -20.54 17.89 35.05
N THR A 400 -20.23 19.14 34.72
CA THR A 400 -18.91 19.78 34.88
C THR A 400 -18.30 19.64 36.29
N GLU A 401 -19.12 19.62 37.35
CA GLU A 401 -18.65 19.47 38.74
C GLU A 401 -17.99 18.12 39.04
N LYS A 402 -18.27 17.07 38.24
CA LYS A 402 -17.65 15.75 38.42
C LYS A 402 -16.22 15.69 37.89
N ALA A 403 -15.89 16.50 36.88
CA ALA A 403 -14.55 16.58 36.29
C ALA A 403 -13.57 17.43 37.12
N LYS A 404 -14.07 18.36 37.94
CA LYS A 404 -13.25 19.24 38.81
C LYS A 404 -12.50 18.51 39.95
N ARG A 405 -12.68 17.20 40.09
CA ARG A 405 -12.00 16.37 41.10
C ARG A 405 -10.63 15.86 40.65
N LEU A 406 -10.27 16.07 39.39
CA LEU A 406 -9.00 15.65 38.82
C LEU A 406 -7.86 16.57 39.27
N ASP A 407 -6.67 15.99 39.44
CA ASP A 407 -5.47 16.74 39.84
C ASP A 407 -5.05 17.73 38.72
N PRO A 408 -4.73 19.00 39.04
CA PRO A 408 -4.34 19.99 38.04
C PRO A 408 -3.12 19.60 37.20
N ARG A 409 -2.10 18.95 37.78
CA ARG A 409 -0.90 18.52 37.03
C ARG A 409 -1.25 17.39 36.07
N PHE A 410 -2.11 16.47 36.49
CA PHE A 410 -2.61 15.40 35.63
C PHE A 410 -3.37 15.96 34.41
N ILE A 411 -4.17 17.01 34.61
CA ILE A 411 -4.88 17.70 33.53
C ILE A 411 -3.89 18.36 32.56
N GLU A 412 -2.91 19.13 33.07
CA GLU A 412 -1.89 19.79 32.23
C GLU A 412 -1.09 18.78 31.41
N GLU A 413 -0.58 17.72 32.03
CA GLU A 413 0.15 16.65 31.33
C GLU A 413 -0.72 15.94 30.28
N ALA A 414 -1.99 15.68 30.59
CA ALA A 414 -2.92 15.08 29.63
C ALA A 414 -3.18 16.00 28.42
N VAL A 415 -3.38 17.30 28.64
CA VAL A 415 -3.59 18.29 27.56
C VAL A 415 -2.34 18.41 26.70
N SER A 416 -1.14 18.50 27.30
CA SER A 416 0.12 18.51 26.55
C SER A 416 0.30 17.23 25.73
N ARG A 417 -0.10 16.06 26.27
CA ARG A 417 -0.02 14.81 25.52
C ARG A 417 -1.01 14.77 24.35
N ILE A 418 -2.23 15.27 24.53
CA ILE A 418 -3.22 15.42 23.44
C ILE A 418 -2.68 16.34 22.34
N GLN A 419 -2.09 17.47 22.71
CA GLN A 419 -1.47 18.41 21.79
C GLN A 419 -0.37 17.74 20.96
N LEU A 420 0.58 17.05 21.60
CA LEU A 420 1.68 16.35 20.91
C LEU A 420 1.17 15.27 19.94
N LEU A 421 0.10 14.55 20.32
CA LEU A 421 -0.51 13.55 19.43
C LEU A 421 -1.10 14.19 18.17
N LEU A 422 -1.78 15.32 18.30
CA LEU A 422 -2.34 16.07 17.17
C LEU A 422 -1.24 16.71 16.30
N GLU A 423 -0.22 17.31 16.91
CA GLU A 423 0.91 17.92 16.20
C GLU A 423 1.71 16.87 15.41
N GLY A 424 1.97 15.70 16.01
CA GLY A 424 2.59 14.58 15.33
C GLY A 424 1.76 14.09 14.14
N ALA A 425 0.44 13.98 14.31
CA ALA A 425 -0.46 13.57 13.22
C ALA A 425 -0.47 14.57 12.06
N VAL A 426 -0.47 15.87 12.36
CA VAL A 426 -0.41 16.94 11.37
C VAL A 426 0.93 16.88 10.62
N ASP A 427 2.07 16.73 11.31
CA ASP A 427 3.38 16.68 10.67
C ASP A 427 3.55 15.50 9.70
N VAL A 428 3.04 14.33 10.08
CA VAL A 428 3.08 13.11 9.24
C VAL A 428 2.41 13.34 7.89
N ILE A 429 1.27 14.03 7.86
CA ILE A 429 0.50 14.20 6.61
C ILE A 429 0.97 15.39 5.75
N LYS A 430 1.68 16.37 6.32
CA LYS A 430 2.11 17.60 5.65
C LYS A 430 2.93 17.33 4.37
N THR A 431 2.62 18.09 3.32
CA THR A 431 3.27 18.06 2.00
C THR A 431 4.44 19.03 1.84
N SER A 432 4.66 19.91 2.81
CA SER A 432 5.80 20.83 2.90
C SER A 432 6.12 21.09 4.37
N PRO A 433 7.33 21.54 4.72
CA PRO A 433 7.65 22.00 6.08
C PRO A 433 6.81 23.23 6.48
N ASP A 434 6.38 24.03 5.51
CA ASP A 434 5.65 25.28 5.77
C ASP A 434 4.37 25.06 6.58
N PRO A 435 4.05 25.95 7.54
CA PRO A 435 2.78 25.89 8.26
C PRO A 435 1.57 26.00 7.31
N VAL A 436 0.59 25.10 7.48
CA VAL A 436 -0.63 25.05 6.64
C VAL A 436 -1.89 25.28 7.48
N PRO A 437 -2.99 25.80 6.91
CA PRO A 437 -4.24 25.93 7.64
C PRO A 437 -4.77 24.57 8.10
N VAL A 438 -5.26 24.47 9.34
CA VAL A 438 -5.84 23.24 9.92
C VAL A 438 -7.33 23.48 10.20
N LEU A 439 -8.20 22.63 9.64
CA LEU A 439 -9.63 22.59 9.87
C LEU A 439 -9.95 21.51 10.91
N LEU A 440 -10.57 21.89 12.02
CA LEU A 440 -10.97 20.98 13.09
C LEU A 440 -12.44 20.62 12.96
N VAL A 441 -12.75 19.35 12.72
CA VAL A 441 -14.11 18.82 12.61
C VAL A 441 -14.34 17.60 13.50
N GLY A 442 -15.58 17.13 13.52
CA GLY A 442 -16.01 16.04 14.40
C GLY A 442 -16.49 16.54 15.77
N GLY A 443 -17.22 15.68 16.47
CA GLY A 443 -17.74 15.98 17.81
C GLY A 443 -16.64 16.11 18.87
N GLY A 444 -15.49 15.47 18.65
CA GLY A 444 -14.31 15.55 19.49
C GLY A 444 -13.43 16.77 19.21
N ALA A 445 -13.79 17.67 18.29
CA ALA A 445 -13.01 18.89 18.00
C ALA A 445 -12.77 19.76 19.26
N ILE A 446 -13.59 19.58 20.30
CA ILE A 446 -13.45 20.17 21.64
C ILE A 446 -12.15 19.79 22.36
N LEU A 447 -11.49 18.70 21.96
CA LEU A 447 -10.24 18.23 22.55
C LEU A 447 -9.02 19.04 22.09
N SER A 448 -9.14 19.77 20.98
CA SER A 448 -8.02 20.50 20.40
C SER A 448 -7.65 21.74 21.24
N PRO A 449 -6.35 21.99 21.50
CA PRO A 449 -5.88 23.24 22.09
C PRO A 449 -6.06 24.43 21.12
N GLU A 450 -5.81 25.65 21.61
CA GLU A 450 -5.96 26.90 20.85
C GLU A 450 -4.92 27.06 19.73
N SER A 451 -3.76 26.43 19.87
CA SER A 451 -2.67 26.47 18.89
C SER A 451 -2.02 25.08 18.75
N LEU A 452 -1.54 24.76 17.55
CA LEU A 452 -0.81 23.54 17.23
C LEU A 452 0.44 23.92 16.43
N LYS A 453 1.60 23.38 16.79
CA LYS A 453 2.83 23.49 15.99
C LYS A 453 2.58 22.94 14.58
N GLY A 454 3.08 23.64 13.57
CA GLY A 454 2.91 23.26 12.15
C GLY A 454 1.60 23.71 11.51
N ALA A 455 0.65 24.27 12.27
CA ALA A 455 -0.55 24.91 11.76
C ALA A 455 -0.33 26.42 11.57
N SER A 456 -0.64 26.98 10.40
CA SER A 456 -0.62 28.44 10.19
C SER A 456 -1.82 29.13 10.85
N LYS A 457 -2.95 28.44 10.88
CA LYS A 457 -4.20 28.87 11.53
C LYS A 457 -5.04 27.63 11.86
N LEU A 458 -5.68 27.62 13.02
CA LEU A 458 -6.72 26.66 13.37
C LEU A 458 -8.10 27.26 13.10
N VAL A 459 -8.92 26.54 12.35
CA VAL A 459 -10.28 26.93 11.99
C VAL A 459 -11.23 25.84 12.43
N ARG A 460 -12.15 26.18 13.32
CA ARG A 460 -13.31 25.34 13.66
C ARG A 460 -14.53 25.92 12.94
N PRO A 461 -14.95 25.35 11.80
CA PRO A 461 -16.06 25.91 11.03
C PRO A 461 -17.40 25.77 11.79
N PRO A 462 -18.44 26.56 11.43
CA PRO A 462 -19.78 26.32 11.95
C PRO A 462 -20.27 24.92 11.55
N PHE A 463 -21.06 24.26 12.39
CA PHE A 463 -21.55 22.88 12.15
C PHE A 463 -20.44 21.82 11.98
N HIS A 464 -19.28 22.04 12.61
CA HIS A 464 -18.13 21.13 12.52
C HIS A 464 -18.41 19.69 12.98
N ASP A 465 -19.41 19.49 13.84
CA ASP A 465 -19.82 18.22 14.44
C ASP A 465 -20.65 17.33 13.50
N VAL A 466 -21.13 17.89 12.39
CA VAL A 466 -21.86 17.21 11.29
C VAL A 466 -21.21 17.46 9.92
N ALA A 467 -19.91 17.80 9.91
CA ALA A 467 -19.17 18.08 8.69
C ALA A 467 -19.20 16.90 7.69
N ASN A 468 -19.22 15.66 8.18
CA ASN A 468 -19.44 14.46 7.37
C ASN A 468 -20.76 14.49 6.59
N ALA A 469 -21.90 14.71 7.25
CA ALA A 469 -23.20 14.78 6.58
C ALA A 469 -23.25 15.95 5.58
N VAL A 470 -22.63 17.09 5.91
CA VAL A 470 -22.48 18.23 4.99
C VAL A 470 -21.67 17.82 3.76
N GLY A 471 -20.53 17.16 3.94
CA GLY A 471 -19.69 16.63 2.85
C GLY A 471 -20.44 15.72 1.88
N ALA A 472 -21.30 14.84 2.43
CA ALA A 472 -22.19 13.99 1.63
C ALA A 472 -23.20 14.81 0.82
N ALA A 473 -23.83 15.82 1.44
CA ALA A 473 -24.85 16.65 0.78
C ALA A 473 -24.29 17.50 -0.38
N ILE A 474 -23.08 18.03 -0.23
CA ILE A 474 -22.42 18.90 -1.23
C ILE A 474 -21.66 18.12 -2.32
N ALA A 475 -21.70 16.80 -2.27
CA ALA A 475 -20.95 15.98 -3.20
C ALA A 475 -21.44 16.12 -4.64
N ARG A 476 -20.48 16.09 -5.56
CA ARG A 476 -20.67 16.37 -6.99
C ARG A 476 -20.50 15.08 -7.78
N VAL A 477 -21.20 15.00 -8.92
CA VAL A 477 -21.07 13.86 -9.84
C VAL A 477 -19.68 13.90 -10.46
N CYS A 478 -19.03 12.75 -10.50
CA CYS A 478 -17.71 12.60 -11.08
C CYS A 478 -17.73 11.57 -12.20
N GLY A 479 -17.16 11.95 -13.33
CA GLY A 479 -16.66 11.01 -14.32
C GLY A 479 -15.17 10.87 -14.12
N ALA A 480 -14.74 9.72 -13.60
CA ALA A 480 -13.34 9.38 -13.49
C ALA A 480 -12.94 8.42 -14.61
N VAL A 481 -11.80 8.70 -15.22
CA VAL A 481 -11.12 7.84 -16.18
C VAL A 481 -9.74 7.60 -15.61
N ASP A 482 -9.38 6.33 -15.50
CA ASP A 482 -8.05 5.89 -15.16
C ASP A 482 -7.71 4.81 -16.18
N ILE A 483 -6.91 5.20 -17.17
CA ILE A 483 -6.61 4.36 -18.33
C ILE A 483 -5.13 4.42 -18.65
N VAL A 484 -4.65 3.34 -19.23
CA VAL A 484 -3.33 3.28 -19.84
C VAL A 484 -3.50 3.39 -21.34
N GLN A 485 -2.73 4.27 -21.98
CA GLN A 485 -2.77 4.51 -23.41
C GLN A 485 -1.37 4.41 -24.01
N GLY A 486 -1.27 3.78 -25.18
CA GLY A 486 -0.05 3.79 -25.98
C GLY A 486 0.19 5.16 -26.64
N THR A 487 1.42 5.66 -26.61
CA THR A 487 1.90 6.88 -27.27
C THR A 487 2.77 6.59 -28.49
N THR A 488 2.78 5.34 -28.98
CA THR A 488 3.51 4.96 -30.20
C THR A 488 2.90 5.60 -31.46
N HIS A 489 1.57 5.76 -31.48
CA HIS A 489 0.82 6.29 -32.62
C HIS A 489 0.05 7.59 -32.32
N GLN A 490 0.22 8.15 -31.13
CA GLN A 490 -0.40 9.41 -30.68
C GLN A 490 0.53 10.16 -29.73
N THR A 491 0.40 11.48 -29.65
CA THR A 491 1.17 12.29 -28.69
C THR A 491 0.57 12.18 -27.28
N GLU A 492 1.37 12.44 -26.24
CA GLU A 492 0.88 12.49 -24.85
C GLU A 492 -0.31 13.44 -24.70
N SER A 493 -0.28 14.59 -25.38
CA SER A 493 -1.38 15.55 -25.35
C SER A 493 -2.67 14.99 -25.96
N GLN A 494 -2.59 14.16 -27.01
CA GLN A 494 -3.77 13.51 -27.61
C GLN A 494 -4.36 12.46 -26.67
N ALA A 495 -3.51 11.66 -26.02
CA ALA A 495 -3.94 10.68 -25.03
C ALA A 495 -4.61 11.35 -23.81
N ILE A 496 -4.06 12.48 -23.32
CA ILE A 496 -4.68 13.28 -22.25
C ILE A 496 -6.06 13.80 -22.67
N GLU A 497 -6.18 14.31 -23.90
CA GLU A 497 -7.45 14.86 -24.38
C GLU A 497 -8.52 13.79 -24.58
N ASN A 498 -8.13 12.59 -25.05
CA ASN A 498 -9.02 11.43 -25.11
C ASN A 498 -9.54 11.04 -23.72
N ALA A 499 -8.65 10.94 -22.73
CA ALA A 499 -9.03 10.64 -21.35
C ALA A 499 -9.97 11.69 -20.74
N LYS A 500 -9.74 12.99 -21.02
CA LYS A 500 -10.67 14.07 -20.61
C LYS A 500 -12.04 13.90 -21.25
N LYS A 501 -12.11 13.62 -22.54
CA LYS A 501 -13.38 13.43 -23.24
C LYS A 501 -14.17 12.27 -22.62
N MET A 502 -13.52 11.13 -22.40
CA MET A 502 -14.13 9.98 -21.72
C MET A 502 -14.59 10.32 -20.30
N ALA A 503 -13.83 11.12 -19.56
CA ALA A 503 -14.19 11.54 -18.21
C ALA A 503 -15.43 12.44 -18.22
N ILE A 504 -15.50 13.39 -19.15
CA ILE A 504 -16.68 14.24 -19.34
C ILE A 504 -17.90 13.39 -19.72
N GLU A 505 -17.76 12.47 -20.67
CA GLU A 505 -18.84 11.56 -21.09
C GLU A 505 -19.35 10.70 -19.92
N ARG A 506 -18.46 10.16 -19.09
CA ARG A 506 -18.82 9.43 -17.87
C ARG A 506 -19.53 10.32 -16.85
N ALA A 507 -19.10 11.57 -16.68
CA ALA A 507 -19.74 12.51 -15.77
C ALA A 507 -21.18 12.83 -16.24
N VAL A 508 -21.38 13.06 -17.55
CA VAL A 508 -22.71 13.28 -18.12
C VAL A 508 -23.58 12.03 -17.97
N ALA A 509 -23.05 10.84 -18.25
CA ALA A 509 -23.76 9.58 -18.08
C ALA A 509 -24.16 9.31 -16.61
N ALA A 510 -23.35 9.78 -15.67
CA ALA A 510 -23.65 9.74 -14.23
C ALA A 510 -24.61 10.86 -13.77
N GLY A 511 -25.14 11.67 -14.69
CA GLY A 511 -26.15 12.70 -14.42
C GLY A 511 -25.60 14.11 -14.16
N ALA A 512 -24.39 14.45 -14.62
CA ALA A 512 -23.87 15.81 -14.53
C ALA A 512 -24.42 16.73 -15.64
N ILE A 513 -24.72 17.98 -15.29
CA ILE A 513 -25.09 19.05 -16.23
C ILE A 513 -23.86 19.37 -17.10
N PRO A 514 -23.90 19.18 -18.44
CA PRO A 514 -22.73 19.35 -19.32
C PRO A 514 -22.00 20.68 -19.16
N GLU A 515 -22.74 21.78 -18.99
CA GLU A 515 -22.18 23.14 -18.88
C GLU A 515 -21.49 23.40 -17.52
N SER A 516 -21.76 22.57 -16.51
CA SER A 516 -21.18 22.69 -15.16
C SER A 516 -19.90 21.89 -14.97
N ILE A 517 -19.57 21.01 -15.92
CA ILE A 517 -18.45 20.08 -15.82
C ILE A 517 -17.14 20.84 -15.92
N LYS A 518 -16.25 20.59 -14.97
CA LYS A 518 -14.87 21.06 -14.96
C LYS A 518 -13.94 19.87 -14.74
N ILE A 519 -12.77 19.91 -15.36
CA ILE A 519 -11.73 18.93 -15.05
C ILE A 519 -11.12 19.32 -13.71
N ALA A 520 -11.36 18.49 -12.69
CA ALA A 520 -10.89 18.72 -11.32
C ALA A 520 -9.46 18.22 -11.12
N GLU A 521 -9.09 17.15 -11.81
CA GLU A 521 -7.80 16.48 -11.65
C GLU A 521 -7.35 15.90 -12.99
N ILE A 522 -6.08 16.11 -13.33
CA ILE A 522 -5.38 15.42 -14.41
C ILE A 522 -4.06 14.99 -13.82
N GLU A 523 -3.87 13.68 -13.75
CA GLU A 523 -2.59 13.09 -13.45
C GLU A 523 -2.18 12.26 -14.66
N THR A 524 -0.97 12.50 -15.17
CA THR A 524 -0.41 11.71 -16.25
C THR A 524 0.94 11.22 -15.80
N MET A 525 1.07 9.89 -15.79
CA MET A 525 2.29 9.22 -15.42
C MET A 525 2.71 8.34 -16.59
N PRO A 526 3.93 8.47 -17.13
CA PRO A 526 4.45 7.43 -18.00
C PRO A 526 4.38 6.11 -17.24
N LEU A 527 3.78 5.09 -17.85
CA LEU A 527 3.79 3.78 -17.25
C LEU A 527 5.24 3.36 -17.12
N GLN A 528 5.62 3.06 -15.89
CA GLN A 528 7.01 2.79 -15.61
C GLN A 528 7.41 1.54 -16.41
N TYR A 529 8.55 1.60 -17.10
CA TYR A 529 9.16 0.46 -17.78
C TYR A 529 8.42 -0.08 -19.02
N VAL A 530 7.34 0.59 -19.44
CA VAL A 530 6.67 0.34 -20.72
C VAL A 530 6.99 1.51 -21.65
N ALA A 531 7.76 1.28 -22.71
CA ALA A 531 8.07 2.33 -23.67
C ALA A 531 6.77 2.78 -24.37
N ASN A 532 6.63 4.09 -24.54
CA ASN A 532 5.48 4.70 -25.21
C ASN A 532 4.13 4.26 -24.61
N GLN A 533 4.02 4.13 -23.29
CA GLN A 533 2.71 4.05 -22.64
C GLN A 533 2.63 5.06 -21.49
N ILE A 534 1.47 5.67 -21.35
CA ILE A 534 1.16 6.58 -20.26
C ILE A 534 -0.12 6.12 -19.58
N ARG A 535 -0.13 6.13 -18.25
CA ARG A 535 -1.34 6.11 -17.47
C ARG A 535 -1.84 7.54 -17.35
N THR A 536 -3.09 7.76 -17.73
CA THR A 536 -3.77 9.04 -17.58
C THR A 536 -4.97 8.85 -16.68
N LEU A 537 -4.93 9.53 -15.53
CA LEU A 537 -6.06 9.67 -14.63
C LEU A 537 -6.66 11.06 -14.85
N VAL A 538 -7.94 11.11 -15.22
CA VAL A 538 -8.70 12.35 -15.38
C VAL A 538 -9.99 12.26 -14.60
N LYS A 539 -10.29 13.30 -13.81
CA LYS A 539 -11.57 13.46 -13.15
C LYS A 539 -12.28 14.70 -13.65
N ALA A 540 -13.46 14.48 -14.21
CA ALA A 540 -14.40 15.53 -14.57
C ALA A 540 -15.49 15.59 -13.49
N VAL A 541 -15.70 16.77 -12.90
CA VAL A 541 -16.67 16.97 -11.83
C VAL A 541 -17.70 18.00 -12.28
N GLY A 542 -18.98 17.67 -12.13
CA GLY A 542 -20.11 18.51 -12.53
C GLY A 542 -21.20 18.57 -11.47
N ASP A 543 -22.07 19.57 -11.61
CA ASP A 543 -23.28 19.67 -10.80
C ASP A 543 -24.31 18.65 -11.30
N ILE A 544 -25.05 18.09 -10.36
CA ILE A 544 -26.08 17.09 -10.62
C ILE A 544 -27.22 17.74 -11.40
N ASP A 545 -27.65 17.12 -12.50
CA ASP A 545 -28.91 17.47 -13.14
C ASP A 545 -30.07 16.94 -12.30
N LEU A 546 -30.70 17.84 -11.55
CA LEU A 546 -31.80 17.55 -10.63
C LEU A 546 -33.14 17.28 -11.35
N HIS A 547 -33.17 17.46 -12.68
CA HIS A 547 -34.34 17.32 -13.55
C HIS A 547 -34.26 16.10 -14.49
N ALA A 548 -33.09 15.48 -14.64
CA ALA A 548 -32.93 14.26 -15.41
C ALA A 548 -33.70 13.09 -14.75
N LYS A 549 -34.50 12.36 -15.54
CA LYS A 549 -34.99 11.04 -15.16
C LYS A 549 -33.81 10.08 -15.28
N LEU A 550 -33.22 9.68 -14.15
CA LEU A 550 -32.29 8.56 -14.14
C LEU A 550 -33.10 7.28 -14.39
N ASP A 551 -32.62 6.43 -15.30
CA ASP A 551 -33.30 5.18 -15.63
C ASP A 551 -33.33 4.26 -14.40
N ASP A 552 -34.53 4.03 -13.87
CA ASP A 552 -34.82 3.02 -12.86
C ASP A 552 -34.71 1.63 -13.52
N ILE A 553 -33.50 1.08 -13.65
CA ILE A 553 -33.31 -0.32 -14.05
C ILE A 553 -32.57 -1.06 -12.94
N VAL A 554 -33.35 -1.65 -12.03
CA VAL A 554 -33.30 -3.10 -11.70
C VAL A 554 -34.71 -3.50 -11.26
N GLU A 555 -35.62 -3.75 -12.21
CA GLU A 555 -36.71 -4.70 -11.96
C GLU A 555 -36.12 -6.09 -12.12
N GLY A 556 -36.04 -6.84 -11.02
CA GLY A 556 -35.54 -8.22 -11.03
C GLY A 556 -34.68 -8.53 -9.82
N ASP A 557 -35.31 -8.61 -8.64
CA ASP A 557 -35.06 -9.69 -7.69
C ASP A 557 -36.36 -9.83 -6.90
N GLU A 558 -36.93 -11.03 -6.94
CA GLU A 558 -38.21 -11.38 -6.34
C GLU A 558 -38.26 -10.99 -4.85
N GLU A 559 -39.47 -10.60 -4.42
CA GLU A 559 -39.86 -10.48 -3.02
C GLU A 559 -39.69 -11.85 -2.33
N GLY A 560 -38.47 -12.16 -1.90
CA GLY A 560 -38.20 -13.15 -0.88
C GLY A 560 -38.35 -12.49 0.47
N GLU A 561 -39.49 -12.73 1.13
CA GLU A 561 -39.65 -12.56 2.57
C GLU A 561 -38.69 -13.52 3.29
N ASP A 562 -37.39 -13.20 3.35
CA ASP A 562 -36.50 -13.81 4.34
C ASP A 562 -36.80 -13.14 5.68
N GLU A 563 -37.57 -13.86 6.50
CA GLU A 563 -37.98 -13.51 7.86
C GLU A 563 -36.85 -12.89 8.70
N ASP A 564 -37.26 -11.93 9.54
CA ASP A 564 -36.47 -11.25 10.56
C ASP A 564 -35.64 -12.23 11.41
N GLN A 565 -34.39 -12.45 11.03
CA GLN A 565 -33.37 -12.72 12.03
C GLN A 565 -32.94 -11.38 12.60
N ALA A 566 -33.58 -10.99 13.71
CA ALA A 566 -33.05 -9.99 14.62
C ALA A 566 -31.55 -10.24 14.79
N GLU A 567 -30.74 -9.17 14.78
CA GLU A 567 -29.30 -9.27 15.02
C GLU A 567 -29.06 -10.00 16.36
N ALA A 568 -28.86 -11.31 16.30
CA ALA A 568 -28.56 -12.12 17.45
C ALA A 568 -27.20 -11.67 18.01
N THR A 569 -27.15 -11.59 19.33
CA THR A 569 -26.02 -11.15 20.14
C THR A 569 -24.69 -11.67 19.59
N LYS A 570 -23.72 -10.77 19.42
CA LYS A 570 -22.37 -11.06 18.92
C LYS A 570 -21.84 -12.36 19.53
N ASP A 571 -21.61 -13.37 18.70
CA ASP A 571 -20.83 -14.52 19.13
C ASP A 571 -19.35 -14.14 19.06
N LEU A 572 -18.89 -13.45 20.11
CA LEU A 572 -17.50 -13.02 20.31
C LEU A 572 -16.53 -14.20 20.53
N THR A 573 -16.99 -15.45 20.41
CA THR A 573 -16.24 -16.63 20.85
C THR A 573 -15.44 -17.33 19.75
N ARG A 574 -15.45 -16.86 18.49
CA ARG A 574 -14.53 -17.38 17.50
C ARG A 574 -13.14 -16.81 17.77
N ALA A 575 -12.42 -17.46 18.68
CA ALA A 575 -11.01 -17.23 18.91
C ALA A 575 -10.31 -17.24 17.55
N THR A 576 -9.81 -16.07 17.14
CA THR A 576 -8.79 -15.95 16.11
C THR A 576 -7.75 -17.01 16.43
N GLN A 577 -7.50 -17.94 15.51
CA GLN A 577 -6.25 -18.67 15.55
C GLN A 577 -5.17 -17.61 15.32
N GLU A 578 -4.73 -16.97 16.40
CA GLU A 578 -3.56 -16.11 16.35
C GLU A 578 -2.43 -17.02 15.88
N GLU A 579 -1.86 -16.73 14.71
CA GLU A 579 -0.56 -17.28 14.35
C GLU A 579 0.35 -17.06 15.56
N VAL A 580 0.93 -18.15 16.06
CA VAL A 580 1.86 -18.08 17.19
C VAL A 580 3.04 -17.23 16.72
N LYS A 581 3.03 -15.94 17.08
CA LYS A 581 4.09 -15.02 16.73
C LYS A 581 5.36 -15.53 17.40
N VAL A 582 6.33 -15.92 16.58
CA VAL A 582 7.65 -16.32 17.04
C VAL A 582 8.31 -15.10 17.65
N ASP A 583 8.75 -15.21 18.90
CA ASP A 583 9.50 -14.16 19.57
C ASP A 583 10.90 -14.05 18.95
N PRO A 584 11.23 -12.94 18.25
CA PRO A 584 12.52 -12.77 17.58
C PRO A 584 13.71 -12.75 18.55
N VAL A 585 13.49 -12.40 19.81
CA VAL A 585 14.54 -12.32 20.84
C VAL A 585 15.02 -13.73 21.18
N SER A 586 14.10 -14.65 21.46
CA SER A 586 14.42 -16.03 21.86
C SER A 586 14.61 -16.99 20.68
N TYR A 587 14.24 -16.61 19.47
CA TYR A 587 14.38 -17.43 18.27
C TYR A 587 15.84 -17.85 18.01
N LYS A 588 16.02 -19.13 17.66
CA LYS A 588 17.30 -19.71 17.24
C LYS A 588 17.12 -20.46 15.91
N PRO A 589 17.97 -20.21 14.90
CA PRO A 589 17.93 -20.94 13.65
C PRO A 589 18.30 -22.41 13.85
N THR A 590 17.82 -23.28 12.96
CA THR A 590 18.09 -24.72 13.02
C THR A 590 19.39 -25.03 12.28
N VAL A 591 20.50 -25.15 13.01
CA VAL A 591 21.80 -25.51 12.47
C VAL A 591 22.23 -26.87 13.00
N ILE A 592 22.36 -27.86 12.11
CA ILE A 592 22.66 -29.25 12.46
C ILE A 592 23.77 -29.80 11.57
N ARG A 593 24.50 -30.82 12.05
CA ARG A 593 25.40 -31.58 11.16
C ARG A 593 24.60 -32.57 10.34
N SER A 594 24.81 -32.57 9.03
CA SER A 594 24.23 -33.54 8.12
C SER A 594 24.73 -34.95 8.47
N ASP A 595 23.82 -35.88 8.71
CA ASP A 595 24.16 -37.29 8.98
C ASP A 595 24.92 -37.95 7.80
N ALA A 596 24.72 -37.44 6.59
CA ALA A 596 25.31 -38.01 5.37
C ALA A 596 26.73 -37.47 5.10
N SER A 597 26.98 -36.17 5.31
CA SER A 597 28.25 -35.53 4.94
C SER A 597 29.08 -35.04 6.13
N GLY A 598 28.49 -34.97 7.34
CA GLY A 598 29.11 -34.37 8.53
C GLY A 598 29.23 -32.84 8.49
N VAL A 599 28.81 -32.21 7.39
CA VAL A 599 28.84 -30.75 7.18
C VAL A 599 27.75 -30.08 8.01
N ALA A 600 28.07 -28.91 8.57
CA ALA A 600 27.07 -28.06 9.22
C ALA A 600 26.13 -27.46 8.18
N GLU A 601 24.84 -27.72 8.32
CA GLU A 601 23.77 -27.20 7.47
C GLU A 601 22.82 -26.35 8.31
N TRP A 602 22.54 -25.14 7.84
CA TRP A 602 21.45 -24.33 8.36
C TRP A 602 20.18 -24.61 7.56
N HIS A 603 19.19 -25.20 8.22
CA HIS A 603 17.89 -25.55 7.65
C HIS A 603 16.95 -24.35 7.82
N ILE A 604 16.54 -23.77 6.69
CA ILE A 604 15.74 -22.54 6.65
C ILE A 604 14.30 -22.83 7.07
N THR A 605 13.79 -22.03 8.01
CA THR A 605 12.37 -22.03 8.42
C THR A 605 11.60 -20.87 7.79
N GLU A 606 10.27 -20.82 7.97
CA GLU A 606 9.47 -19.66 7.57
C GLU A 606 9.92 -18.38 8.28
N THR A 607 10.35 -18.47 9.54
CA THR A 607 10.86 -17.33 10.32
C THR A 607 12.20 -16.84 9.77
N ASP A 608 13.10 -17.76 9.43
CA ASP A 608 14.39 -17.41 8.81
C ASP A 608 14.16 -16.67 7.49
N LEU A 609 13.18 -17.11 6.70
CA LEU A 609 12.84 -16.53 5.42
C LEU A 609 12.26 -15.10 5.54
N GLU A 610 11.46 -14.83 6.57
CA GLU A 610 11.01 -13.46 6.88
C GLU A 610 12.19 -12.52 7.17
N TYR A 611 13.15 -12.97 7.99
CA TYR A 611 14.34 -12.18 8.31
C TYR A 611 15.25 -12.00 7.09
N LEU A 612 15.46 -13.06 6.31
CA LEU A 612 16.23 -12.99 5.07
C LEU A 612 15.62 -11.97 4.09
N ALA A 613 14.30 -11.96 3.93
CA ALA A 613 13.65 -11.02 3.02
C ALA A 613 13.88 -9.55 3.42
N ASP A 614 13.64 -9.19 4.68
CA ASP A 614 13.83 -7.82 5.16
C ASP A 614 15.32 -7.40 5.12
N GLY A 615 16.24 -8.31 5.47
CA GLY A 615 17.67 -8.04 5.41
C GLY A 615 18.25 -7.94 4.00
N CYS A 616 17.84 -8.82 3.08
CA CYS A 616 18.19 -8.72 1.66
C CYS A 616 17.73 -7.38 1.09
N TYR A 617 16.59 -6.86 1.54
CA TYR A 617 16.09 -5.58 1.08
C TYR A 617 16.92 -4.39 1.57
N VAL A 618 17.40 -4.44 2.82
CA VAL A 618 18.36 -3.45 3.35
C VAL A 618 19.67 -3.47 2.56
N LEU A 619 20.23 -4.66 2.30
CA LEU A 619 21.49 -4.82 1.56
C LEU A 619 21.35 -4.55 0.05
N GLY A 620 20.12 -4.53 -0.46
CA GLY A 620 19.80 -4.25 -1.85
C GLY A 620 20.02 -2.81 -2.29
N CYS A 621 20.30 -1.87 -1.39
CA CYS A 621 20.58 -0.47 -1.73
C CYS A 621 19.49 0.16 -2.62
N ALA A 622 18.22 -0.12 -2.31
CA ALA A 622 17.02 0.23 -3.08
C ALA A 622 16.81 -0.49 -4.43
N GLY A 623 17.71 -1.41 -4.81
CA GLY A 623 17.61 -2.29 -5.97
C GLY A 623 17.45 -3.78 -5.61
N GLY A 624 17.81 -4.67 -6.54
CA GLY A 624 17.60 -6.13 -6.41
C GLY A 624 16.14 -6.61 -6.48
N GLY A 625 15.18 -5.68 -6.61
CA GLY A 625 13.73 -5.96 -6.66
C GLY A 625 13.10 -6.23 -5.29
N SER A 626 11.77 -6.09 -5.19
CA SER A 626 11.05 -6.37 -3.94
C SER A 626 11.06 -7.89 -3.65
N PRO A 627 11.50 -8.34 -2.46
CA PRO A 627 11.54 -9.76 -2.12
C PRO A 627 10.17 -10.36 -1.78
N ALA A 628 9.09 -9.56 -1.75
CA ALA A 628 7.78 -9.98 -1.23
C ALA A 628 7.22 -11.21 -1.94
N ALA A 629 7.19 -11.21 -3.28
CA ALA A 629 6.67 -12.34 -4.07
C ALA A 629 7.54 -13.59 -3.91
N SER A 630 8.87 -13.44 -3.92
CA SER A 630 9.82 -14.54 -3.75
C SER A 630 9.72 -15.19 -2.38
N LYS A 631 9.57 -14.36 -1.34
CA LYS A 631 9.31 -14.82 0.03
C LYS A 631 8.05 -15.68 0.10
N ILE A 632 6.95 -15.25 -0.52
CA ILE A 632 5.70 -16.02 -0.52
C ILE A 632 5.86 -17.37 -1.21
N GLN A 633 6.52 -17.39 -2.38
CA GLN A 633 6.80 -18.64 -3.10
C GLN A 633 7.61 -19.61 -2.24
N LEU A 634 8.72 -19.16 -1.67
CA LEU A 634 9.61 -19.99 -0.85
C LEU A 634 8.92 -20.48 0.43
N ARG A 635 8.13 -19.63 1.09
CA ARG A 635 7.31 -20.00 2.25
C ARG A 635 6.34 -21.13 1.91
N ASN A 636 5.67 -21.04 0.76
CA ASN A 636 4.74 -22.08 0.33
C ASN A 636 5.47 -23.40 0.02
N MET A 637 6.70 -23.35 -0.47
CA MET A 637 7.54 -24.53 -0.66
C MET A 637 7.91 -25.18 0.68
N LEU A 638 8.28 -24.40 1.69
CA LEU A 638 8.53 -24.90 3.05
C LEU A 638 7.27 -25.56 3.63
N ARG A 639 6.09 -24.93 3.48
CA ARG A 639 4.79 -25.48 3.89
C ARG A 639 4.43 -26.77 3.17
N ALA A 640 4.87 -26.93 1.91
CA ALA A 640 4.72 -28.15 1.13
C ALA A 640 5.73 -29.26 1.51
N GLY A 641 6.61 -29.00 2.50
CA GLY A 641 7.58 -29.97 3.01
C GLY A 641 8.93 -29.96 2.27
N HIS A 642 9.16 -29.01 1.37
CA HIS A 642 10.47 -28.85 0.73
C HIS A 642 11.47 -28.23 1.71
N LYS A 643 12.72 -28.65 1.59
CA LYS A 643 13.85 -28.18 2.40
C LYS A 643 14.73 -27.21 1.60
N MET A 644 15.32 -26.26 2.32
CA MET A 644 16.35 -25.34 1.84
C MET A 644 17.48 -25.33 2.88
N ARG A 645 18.73 -25.46 2.42
CA ARG A 645 19.89 -25.70 3.29
C ARG A 645 21.00 -24.73 2.94
N VAL A 646 21.56 -24.03 3.92
CA VAL A 646 22.72 -23.15 3.74
C VAL A 646 23.96 -23.82 4.33
N VAL A 647 25.11 -23.70 3.64
CA VAL A 647 26.42 -24.21 4.07
C VAL A 647 27.51 -23.14 3.92
N GLY A 648 28.58 -23.26 4.71
CA GLY A 648 29.71 -22.34 4.65
C GLY A 648 30.64 -22.68 3.49
N ALA A 649 31.31 -21.69 2.90
CA ALA A 649 32.26 -21.91 1.79
C ALA A 649 33.46 -22.81 2.16
N SER A 650 33.77 -22.94 3.46
CA SER A 650 34.78 -23.85 4.00
C SER A 650 34.40 -25.33 3.90
N SER A 651 33.11 -25.63 3.73
CA SER A 651 32.59 -27.00 3.63
C SER A 651 32.62 -27.59 2.21
N LEU A 652 32.84 -26.76 1.20
CA LEU A 652 32.95 -27.20 -0.19
C LEU A 652 34.18 -28.08 -0.36
N ASN A 653 34.12 -29.10 -1.21
CA ASN A 653 35.28 -29.85 -1.67
C ASN A 653 35.92 -29.15 -2.87
N ASP A 654 37.20 -29.43 -3.13
CA ASP A 654 37.92 -28.80 -4.25
C ASP A 654 37.39 -29.19 -5.63
N SER A 655 36.71 -30.33 -5.74
CA SER A 655 36.08 -30.82 -6.97
C SER A 655 34.63 -30.35 -7.19
N ASP A 656 34.05 -29.63 -6.24
CA ASP A 656 32.64 -29.24 -6.31
C ASP A 656 32.39 -28.25 -7.46
N VAL A 657 31.29 -28.49 -8.19
CA VAL A 657 30.80 -27.62 -9.26
C VAL A 657 29.73 -26.70 -8.71
N ILE A 658 29.96 -25.39 -8.85
CA ILE A 658 29.12 -24.37 -8.22
C ILE A 658 28.35 -23.61 -9.31
N TYR A 659 27.03 -23.71 -9.29
CA TYR A 659 26.17 -22.92 -10.17
C TYR A 659 25.75 -21.62 -9.48
N TRP A 660 25.50 -20.57 -10.27
CA TRP A 660 25.08 -19.27 -9.74
C TRP A 660 24.33 -18.46 -10.79
N GLY A 661 23.52 -17.52 -10.32
CA GLY A 661 22.63 -16.74 -11.15
C GLY A 661 21.56 -16.02 -10.34
N GLY A 662 20.54 -15.53 -11.04
CA GLY A 662 19.42 -14.78 -10.47
C GLY A 662 18.56 -14.20 -11.58
N HIS A 663 17.85 -13.11 -11.31
CA HIS A 663 17.07 -12.43 -12.32
C HIS A 663 17.88 -11.39 -13.09
N MET A 664 17.47 -11.14 -14.33
CA MET A 664 17.88 -10.00 -15.13
C MET A 664 16.64 -9.32 -15.70
N GLY A 665 16.58 -7.99 -15.62
CA GLY A 665 15.50 -7.22 -16.24
C GLY A 665 15.02 -6.08 -15.36
N SER A 666 13.78 -5.66 -15.59
CA SER A 666 13.16 -4.54 -14.90
C SER A 666 12.45 -4.99 -13.61
N PRO A 667 12.78 -4.41 -12.44
CA PRO A 667 12.05 -4.66 -11.20
C PRO A 667 10.56 -4.33 -11.23
N ALA A 668 10.10 -3.49 -12.16
CA ALA A 668 8.69 -3.14 -12.24
C ALA A 668 7.83 -4.13 -13.02
N VAL A 669 8.44 -4.99 -13.84
CA VAL A 669 7.71 -6.13 -14.41
C VAL A 669 7.18 -6.99 -13.26
N SER A 670 7.95 -7.13 -12.17
CA SER A 670 7.61 -7.92 -10.99
C SER A 670 6.37 -7.48 -10.22
N ILE A 671 5.91 -6.24 -10.44
CA ILE A 671 4.70 -5.70 -9.80
C ILE A 671 3.43 -6.33 -10.41
N GLU A 672 3.48 -6.68 -11.70
CA GLU A 672 2.32 -7.13 -12.46
C GLU A 672 2.47 -8.59 -12.93
N ARG A 673 3.65 -8.95 -13.42
CA ARG A 673 4.03 -10.31 -13.76
C ARG A 673 4.82 -10.91 -12.59
N LEU A 674 4.12 -11.61 -11.71
CA LEU A 674 4.74 -12.31 -10.59
C LEU A 674 5.73 -13.37 -11.10
N GLN A 675 6.76 -13.62 -10.30
CA GLN A 675 7.84 -14.50 -10.70
C GLN A 675 7.36 -15.94 -10.92
N SER A 676 7.97 -16.58 -11.92
CA SER A 676 7.80 -18.01 -12.19
C SER A 676 9.05 -18.77 -11.71
N ILE A 677 9.40 -19.85 -12.38
CA ILE A 677 10.61 -20.65 -12.15
C ILE A 677 11.71 -20.36 -13.20
N GLU A 678 11.68 -19.17 -13.78
CA GLU A 678 12.54 -18.73 -14.89
C GLU A 678 14.05 -18.89 -14.60
N THR A 679 14.50 -18.63 -13.36
CA THR A 679 15.89 -18.89 -12.95
C THR A 679 16.23 -20.38 -12.98
N VAL A 680 15.32 -21.24 -12.52
CA VAL A 680 15.50 -22.70 -12.54
C VAL A 680 15.59 -23.21 -13.98
N ASP A 681 14.75 -22.71 -14.88
CA ASP A 681 14.75 -23.14 -16.28
C ASP A 681 16.02 -22.65 -17.03
N ALA A 682 16.53 -21.46 -16.71
CA ALA A 682 17.84 -21.04 -17.19
C ALA A 682 18.97 -21.97 -16.72
N PHE A 683 18.93 -22.44 -15.46
CA PHE A 683 19.91 -23.41 -14.95
C PHE A 683 19.80 -24.75 -15.69
N LYS A 684 18.60 -25.28 -15.91
CA LYS A 684 18.38 -26.50 -16.68
C LYS A 684 18.93 -26.39 -18.10
N ALA A 685 18.67 -25.28 -18.79
CA ALA A 685 19.16 -25.04 -20.14
C ALA A 685 20.70 -25.02 -20.21
N LEU A 686 21.34 -24.38 -19.24
CA LEU A 686 22.80 -24.35 -19.16
C LEU A 686 23.40 -25.72 -18.80
N MET A 687 22.77 -26.45 -17.88
CA MET A 687 23.14 -27.83 -17.54
C MET A 687 23.04 -28.76 -18.76
N GLU A 688 21.96 -28.66 -19.54
CA GLU A 688 21.78 -29.43 -20.77
C GLU A 688 22.90 -29.13 -21.78
N TYR A 689 23.20 -27.84 -22.01
CA TYR A 689 24.29 -27.42 -22.89
C TYR A 689 25.67 -27.94 -22.43
N LEU A 690 25.94 -27.88 -21.13
CA LEU A 690 27.20 -28.35 -20.53
C LEU A 690 27.25 -29.87 -20.33
N ARG A 691 26.12 -30.57 -20.51
CA ARG A 691 25.95 -32.00 -20.22
C ARG A 691 26.28 -32.35 -18.76
N HIS A 692 25.81 -31.51 -17.84
CA HIS A 692 25.89 -31.75 -16.41
C HIS A 692 24.58 -32.36 -15.92
N ASP A 693 24.66 -33.54 -15.30
CA ASP A 693 23.47 -34.18 -14.68
C ASP A 693 23.16 -33.62 -13.29
N LYS A 694 24.17 -33.06 -12.61
CA LYS A 694 24.08 -32.47 -11.28
C LYS A 694 25.17 -31.42 -11.05
N PHE A 695 25.02 -30.63 -9.99
CA PHE A 695 26.04 -29.76 -9.43
C PHE A 695 26.00 -29.86 -7.90
N ASP A 696 27.00 -29.33 -7.20
CA ASP A 696 27.22 -29.65 -5.79
C ASP A 696 26.74 -28.55 -4.83
N ALA A 697 26.73 -27.28 -5.27
CA ALA A 697 26.13 -26.17 -4.51
C ALA A 697 25.70 -25.01 -5.42
N VAL A 698 24.84 -24.14 -4.90
CA VAL A 698 24.41 -22.90 -5.56
C VAL A 698 24.88 -21.66 -4.79
N MET A 699 25.28 -20.62 -5.51
CA MET A 699 25.66 -19.32 -4.94
C MET A 699 24.81 -18.19 -5.53
N GLY A 700 24.55 -17.15 -4.75
CA GLY A 700 23.84 -15.96 -5.22
C GLY A 700 24.65 -15.11 -6.19
N LEU A 701 23.97 -14.53 -7.18
CA LEU A 701 24.50 -13.38 -7.92
C LEU A 701 24.81 -12.23 -6.97
N GLU A 702 23.80 -11.84 -6.19
CA GLU A 702 23.81 -10.73 -5.26
C GLU A 702 22.92 -11.05 -4.05
N ILE A 703 23.22 -10.46 -2.90
CA ILE A 703 22.37 -10.56 -1.69
C ILE A 703 21.17 -9.60 -1.72
N GLY A 704 21.14 -8.66 -2.67
CA GLY A 704 20.16 -7.58 -2.71
C GLY A 704 18.76 -8.00 -3.14
N GLY A 705 17.75 -7.58 -2.38
CA GLY A 705 16.34 -7.68 -2.76
C GLY A 705 15.86 -9.10 -3.03
N ALA A 706 15.06 -9.28 -4.08
CA ALA A 706 14.54 -10.58 -4.51
C ALA A 706 15.65 -11.53 -4.99
N ASN A 707 16.72 -11.02 -5.61
CA ASN A 707 17.84 -11.83 -6.07
C ASN A 707 18.57 -12.55 -4.93
N GLY A 708 18.60 -11.96 -3.73
CA GLY A 708 19.12 -12.63 -2.53
C GLY A 708 18.36 -13.90 -2.14
N LEU A 709 17.12 -14.06 -2.62
CA LEU A 709 16.28 -15.24 -2.36
C LEU A 709 16.31 -16.28 -3.48
N GLU A 710 16.80 -15.95 -4.68
CA GLU A 710 16.83 -16.86 -5.83
C GLU A 710 17.66 -18.14 -5.63
N PRO A 711 18.81 -18.12 -4.92
CA PRO A 711 19.55 -19.35 -4.62
C PRO A 711 18.73 -20.36 -3.82
N PHE A 712 17.81 -19.89 -2.97
CA PHE A 712 16.93 -20.77 -2.19
C PHE A 712 15.88 -21.45 -3.07
N LEU A 713 15.39 -20.77 -4.10
CA LEU A 713 14.50 -21.36 -5.09
C LEU A 713 15.22 -22.51 -5.80
N VAL A 714 16.38 -22.22 -6.40
CA VAL A 714 17.18 -23.18 -7.16
C VAL A 714 17.66 -24.34 -6.29
N GLY A 715 18.28 -24.05 -5.15
CA GLY A 715 18.88 -25.05 -4.25
C GLY A 715 17.87 -25.89 -3.46
N SER A 716 16.59 -25.50 -3.44
CA SER A 716 15.56 -26.25 -2.72
C SER A 716 15.47 -27.71 -3.20
N SER A 717 15.03 -28.57 -2.29
CA SER A 717 14.70 -29.98 -2.60
C SER A 717 13.58 -30.17 -3.63
N ARG A 718 12.89 -29.09 -4.04
CA ARG A 718 11.89 -29.15 -5.12
C ARG A 718 12.55 -29.27 -6.49
N PHE A 719 13.73 -28.67 -6.67
CA PHE A 719 14.39 -28.56 -7.98
C PHE A 719 15.69 -29.34 -8.02
N PHE A 720 16.78 -28.80 -7.47
CA PHE A 720 18.11 -29.43 -7.58
C PHE A 720 18.59 -30.10 -6.29
N ASP A 721 17.97 -29.82 -5.14
CA ASP A 721 18.35 -30.37 -3.82
C ASP A 721 19.85 -30.21 -3.48
N THR A 722 20.38 -29.02 -3.74
CA THR A 722 21.78 -28.66 -3.49
C THR A 722 21.85 -27.54 -2.46
N PRO A 723 22.82 -27.58 -1.52
CA PRO A 723 22.97 -26.52 -0.53
C PRO A 723 23.30 -25.16 -1.17
N ILE A 724 22.82 -24.10 -0.53
CA ILE A 724 23.11 -22.70 -0.83
C ILE A 724 24.39 -22.32 -0.08
N ILE A 725 25.33 -21.68 -0.75
CA ILE A 725 26.54 -21.13 -0.12
C ILE A 725 26.17 -19.85 0.63
N ASP A 726 26.62 -19.70 1.87
CA ASP A 726 26.54 -18.45 2.63
C ASP A 726 27.49 -17.39 2.04
N GLY A 727 27.05 -16.78 0.95
CA GLY A 727 27.81 -15.78 0.21
C GLY A 727 27.20 -15.47 -1.16
N ASP A 728 27.66 -14.39 -1.77
CA ASP A 728 27.29 -13.98 -3.13
C ASP A 728 28.46 -13.27 -3.84
N TRP A 729 28.26 -12.89 -5.10
CA TRP A 729 29.33 -12.30 -5.91
C TRP A 729 29.43 -10.76 -5.81
N MET A 730 28.59 -10.10 -5.01
CA MET A 730 28.54 -8.64 -4.94
C MET A 730 28.61 -8.09 -3.51
N GLY A 731 28.00 -8.74 -2.51
CA GLY A 731 27.81 -8.25 -1.14
C GLY A 731 26.81 -7.09 -1.03
N ARG A 732 26.16 -6.74 -2.14
CA ARG A 732 25.17 -5.67 -2.34
C ARG A 732 24.44 -5.92 -3.65
N ALA A 733 23.51 -5.06 -4.05
CA ALA A 733 23.00 -5.07 -5.42
C ALA A 733 23.83 -4.20 -6.38
N TYR A 734 23.95 -4.64 -7.63
CA TYR A 734 24.42 -3.85 -8.78
C TYR A 734 23.47 -3.99 -9.98
N PRO A 735 23.43 -2.99 -10.89
CA PRO A 735 22.48 -3.03 -11.99
C PRO A 735 22.85 -4.04 -13.08
N THR A 736 24.07 -4.61 -13.11
CA THR A 736 24.58 -5.42 -14.23
C THR A 736 25.40 -6.66 -13.82
N TYR A 737 25.34 -7.74 -14.59
CA TYR A 737 25.98 -9.04 -14.28
C TYR A 737 27.50 -9.02 -14.36
N TRP A 738 28.07 -8.13 -15.17
CA TRP A 738 29.53 -7.98 -15.24
C TRP A 738 30.09 -7.20 -14.05
N GLN A 739 29.23 -6.57 -13.23
CA GLN A 739 29.60 -5.99 -11.95
C GLN A 739 29.55 -7.05 -10.86
N THR A 740 30.39 -8.08 -10.99
CA THR A 740 30.59 -9.10 -9.97
C THR A 740 32.06 -9.16 -9.57
N THR A 741 32.33 -9.48 -8.30
CA THR A 741 33.70 -9.74 -7.82
C THR A 741 34.37 -10.86 -8.61
N LEU A 742 33.61 -11.84 -9.12
CA LEU A 742 34.15 -12.86 -10.01
C LEU A 742 34.70 -12.26 -11.31
N ALA A 743 33.95 -11.39 -11.99
CA ALA A 743 34.40 -10.73 -13.21
C ALA A 743 35.59 -9.77 -12.97
N VAL A 744 35.68 -9.16 -11.78
CA VAL A 744 36.81 -8.33 -11.36
C VAL A 744 38.12 -9.12 -11.32
N HIS A 745 38.09 -10.32 -10.71
CA HIS A 745 39.31 -11.10 -10.42
C HIS A 745 39.58 -12.20 -11.44
N ALA A 746 38.56 -12.63 -12.18
CA ALA A 746 38.62 -13.62 -13.24
C ALA A 746 37.71 -13.19 -14.42
N PRO A 747 38.19 -12.32 -15.32
CA PRO A 747 37.44 -11.89 -16.49
C PRO A 747 37.05 -13.06 -17.41
N LEU A 748 35.96 -12.91 -18.17
CA LEU A 748 35.40 -13.92 -19.10
C LEU A 748 34.81 -15.14 -18.39
N GLU A 749 34.32 -14.96 -17.17
CA GLU A 749 33.66 -16.00 -16.37
C GLU A 749 32.12 -15.88 -16.40
N LEU A 750 31.53 -15.03 -17.25
CA LEU A 750 30.07 -15.06 -17.45
C LEU A 750 29.59 -16.14 -18.44
N VAL A 751 30.34 -16.41 -19.51
CA VAL A 751 29.94 -17.35 -20.59
C VAL A 751 30.66 -18.71 -20.51
N PRO A 752 30.00 -19.83 -20.86
CA PRO A 752 28.62 -19.93 -21.33
C PRO A 752 27.59 -19.60 -20.25
N CYS A 753 26.51 -18.90 -20.64
CA CYS A 753 25.37 -18.57 -19.78
C CYS A 753 24.05 -18.81 -20.51
N ALA A 754 22.95 -18.84 -19.76
CA ALA A 754 21.60 -18.97 -20.28
C ALA A 754 20.66 -17.94 -19.66
N ILE A 755 19.67 -17.49 -20.43
CA ILE A 755 18.52 -16.73 -19.94
C ILE A 755 17.22 -17.42 -20.35
N ASP A 756 16.19 -17.32 -19.51
CA ASP A 756 14.88 -17.91 -19.75
C ASP A 756 13.75 -16.95 -19.34
N SER A 757 12.71 -16.84 -20.15
CA SER A 757 11.56 -15.93 -19.93
C SER A 757 10.51 -16.46 -18.96
N GLY A 758 10.56 -17.75 -18.60
CA GLY A 758 9.51 -18.47 -17.88
C GLY A 758 8.29 -18.83 -18.72
N ASP A 759 8.23 -18.43 -20.00
CA ASP A 759 7.15 -18.74 -20.94
C ASP A 759 7.61 -19.61 -22.13
N GLY A 760 8.78 -20.24 -21.99
CA GLY A 760 9.35 -21.19 -22.96
C GLY A 760 10.28 -20.59 -24.00
N LYS A 761 10.74 -19.33 -23.82
CA LYS A 761 11.82 -18.76 -24.62
C LYS A 761 13.13 -18.86 -23.83
N THR A 762 14.11 -19.53 -24.41
CA THR A 762 15.42 -19.76 -23.79
C THR A 762 16.52 -19.35 -24.75
N ILE A 763 17.54 -18.65 -24.25
CA ILE A 763 18.73 -18.28 -25.03
C ILE A 763 19.98 -18.73 -24.27
N VAL A 764 20.86 -19.48 -24.94
CA VAL A 764 22.19 -19.84 -24.44
C VAL A 764 23.24 -19.04 -25.19
N MET A 765 24.01 -18.22 -24.47
CA MET A 765 25.16 -17.51 -25.03
C MET A 765 26.44 -18.27 -24.70
N THR A 766 27.14 -18.74 -25.73
CA THR A 766 28.29 -19.63 -25.55
C THR A 766 29.63 -18.90 -25.41
N ARG A 767 29.78 -17.71 -26.03
CA ARG A 767 31.03 -16.95 -26.11
C ARG A 767 30.76 -15.46 -26.30
N ALA A 768 31.65 -14.62 -25.77
CA ALA A 768 31.68 -13.17 -25.97
C ALA A 768 33.13 -12.66 -25.80
N PRO A 769 33.48 -11.48 -26.36
CA PRO A 769 34.82 -10.92 -26.24
C PRO A 769 35.13 -10.28 -24.86
N ASN A 770 34.11 -9.91 -24.08
CA ASN A 770 34.21 -9.44 -22.69
C ASN A 770 32.86 -9.56 -21.97
N ASP A 771 32.88 -9.47 -20.64
CA ASP A 771 31.70 -9.64 -19.78
C ASP A 771 30.67 -8.50 -19.93
N GLU A 772 31.10 -7.25 -20.20
CA GLU A 772 30.18 -6.11 -20.43
C GLU A 772 29.29 -6.35 -21.67
N ILE A 773 29.87 -6.90 -22.74
CA ILE A 773 29.14 -7.22 -23.97
C ILE A 773 28.12 -8.35 -23.73
N VAL A 774 28.41 -9.30 -22.84
CA VAL A 774 27.46 -10.36 -22.44
C VAL A 774 26.20 -9.71 -21.86
N ASP A 775 26.35 -8.89 -20.82
CA ASP A 775 25.22 -8.22 -20.16
C ASP A 775 24.43 -7.34 -21.14
N ARG A 776 25.11 -6.54 -21.97
CA ARG A 776 24.45 -5.69 -22.98
C ARG A 776 23.62 -6.47 -24.00
N ALA A 777 24.15 -7.58 -24.51
CA ALA A 777 23.46 -8.40 -25.51
C ALA A 777 22.29 -9.18 -24.90
N LEU A 778 22.47 -9.74 -23.70
CA LEU A 778 21.40 -10.43 -22.99
C LEU A 778 20.28 -9.47 -22.57
N ARG A 779 20.59 -8.23 -22.16
CA ARG A 779 19.57 -7.20 -21.88
C ARG A 779 18.74 -6.82 -23.09
N ALA A 780 19.37 -6.72 -24.26
CA ALA A 780 18.63 -6.49 -25.51
C ALA A 780 17.70 -7.66 -25.86
N SER A 781 18.09 -8.89 -25.50
CA SER A 781 17.21 -10.06 -25.67
C SER A 781 16.09 -10.08 -24.63
N CYS A 782 16.40 -9.72 -23.39
CA CYS A 782 15.45 -9.64 -22.29
C CYS A 782 14.28 -8.70 -22.60
N SER A 783 14.49 -7.57 -23.30
CA SER A 783 13.39 -6.68 -23.66
C SER A 783 12.35 -7.37 -24.55
N GLU A 784 12.80 -8.20 -25.50
CA GLU A 784 11.93 -9.00 -26.38
C GLU A 784 11.32 -10.22 -25.68
N MET A 785 11.87 -10.62 -24.53
CA MET A 785 11.43 -11.76 -23.71
C MET A 785 10.48 -11.34 -22.57
N GLY A 786 9.82 -10.19 -22.69
CA GLY A 786 8.90 -9.68 -21.66
C GLY A 786 9.57 -8.82 -20.58
N SER A 787 10.79 -8.32 -20.84
CA SER A 787 11.55 -7.38 -20.00
C SER A 787 11.97 -7.89 -18.61
N ARG A 788 11.84 -9.20 -18.37
CA ARG A 788 12.39 -9.90 -17.21
C ARG A 788 12.63 -11.38 -17.55
N VAL A 789 13.78 -11.89 -17.16
CA VAL A 789 14.22 -13.27 -17.37
C VAL A 789 14.96 -13.79 -16.15
N GLY A 790 14.95 -15.10 -15.94
CA GLY A 790 15.94 -15.79 -15.11
C GLY A 790 17.26 -15.94 -15.87
N MET A 791 18.38 -15.99 -15.16
CA MET A 791 19.71 -16.11 -15.76
C MET A 791 20.59 -17.08 -14.95
N ALA A 792 21.27 -17.98 -15.67
CA ALA A 792 22.31 -18.84 -15.16
C ALA A 792 23.65 -18.43 -15.77
N ALA A 793 24.64 -18.13 -14.94
CA ALA A 793 25.98 -17.81 -15.41
C ALA A 793 26.87 -19.07 -15.42
N LYS A 794 28.05 -18.96 -16.04
CA LYS A 794 29.00 -20.06 -16.15
C LYS A 794 29.30 -20.68 -14.77
N PRO A 795 29.18 -22.01 -14.61
CA PRO A 795 29.54 -22.68 -13.37
C PRO A 795 30.99 -22.44 -12.99
N THR A 796 31.25 -22.37 -11.69
CA THR A 796 32.54 -22.03 -11.12
C THR A 796 32.99 -23.09 -10.12
N THR A 797 34.15 -22.85 -9.49
CA THR A 797 34.86 -23.80 -8.63
C THR A 797 34.93 -23.28 -7.20
N SER A 798 35.04 -24.19 -6.24
CA SER A 798 35.25 -23.87 -4.81
C SER A 798 36.43 -22.93 -4.54
N ASP A 799 37.53 -23.05 -5.29
CA ASP A 799 38.70 -22.16 -5.16
C ASP A 799 38.33 -20.69 -5.43
N LYS A 800 37.60 -20.43 -6.52
CA LYS A 800 37.12 -19.10 -6.89
C LYS A 800 36.10 -18.56 -5.89
N VAL A 801 35.21 -19.40 -5.36
CA VAL A 801 34.27 -19.02 -4.30
C VAL A 801 35.02 -18.52 -3.06
N ARG A 802 35.99 -19.30 -2.55
CA ARG A 802 36.76 -18.93 -1.36
C ARG A 802 37.64 -17.69 -1.57
N LYS A 803 38.18 -17.50 -2.79
CA LYS A 803 39.08 -16.39 -3.10
C LYS A 803 38.36 -15.09 -3.44
N PHE A 804 37.26 -15.17 -4.19
CA PHE A 804 36.66 -13.98 -4.81
C PHE A 804 35.24 -13.71 -4.34
N GLY A 805 34.54 -14.68 -3.74
CA GLY A 805 33.21 -14.49 -3.20
C GLY A 805 33.18 -13.52 -2.01
N VAL A 806 32.05 -12.83 -1.86
CA VAL A 806 31.73 -12.09 -0.63
C VAL A 806 30.98 -13.04 0.29
N LEU A 807 31.66 -13.51 1.34
CA LEU A 807 31.17 -14.56 2.23
C LEU A 807 30.28 -14.01 3.35
N ASN A 808 29.45 -14.89 3.93
CA ASN A 808 28.58 -14.64 5.08
C ASN A 808 27.47 -13.60 4.83
N THR A 809 27.13 -13.33 3.58
CA THR A 809 26.14 -12.30 3.22
C THR A 809 24.71 -12.77 3.48
N VAL A 810 24.44 -14.08 3.36
CA VAL A 810 23.14 -14.67 3.77
C VAL A 810 22.98 -14.57 5.28
N SER A 811 24.04 -14.87 6.04
CA SER A 811 24.08 -14.67 7.48
C SER A 811 23.85 -13.21 7.89
N LEU A 812 24.48 -12.24 7.19
CA LEU A 812 24.28 -10.82 7.45
C LEU A 812 22.83 -10.39 7.20
N ALA A 813 22.25 -10.81 6.07
CA ALA A 813 20.85 -10.51 5.74
C ALA A 813 19.91 -11.01 6.85
N TRP A 814 20.06 -12.26 7.29
CA TRP A 814 19.24 -12.81 8.36
C TRP A 814 19.39 -12.05 9.68
N ARG A 815 20.61 -11.65 10.06
CA ARG A 815 20.86 -10.87 11.28
C ARG A 815 20.18 -9.52 11.24
N ILE A 816 20.29 -8.82 10.12
CA ILE A 816 19.63 -7.52 9.90
C ILE A 816 18.12 -7.66 10.00
N GLY A 817 17.52 -8.66 9.33
CA GLY A 817 16.07 -8.88 9.42
C GLY A 817 15.59 -9.26 10.81
N ARG A 818 16.33 -10.14 11.51
CA ARG A 818 16.03 -10.51 12.90
C ARG A 818 16.11 -9.30 13.83
N CYS A 819 17.08 -8.41 13.60
CA CYS A 819 17.23 -7.15 14.34
C CYS A 819 16.01 -6.25 14.15
N ILE A 820 15.55 -6.05 12.91
CA ILE A 820 14.33 -5.25 12.61
C ILE A 820 13.12 -5.85 13.35
N ALA A 821 12.92 -7.17 13.23
CA ALA A 821 11.83 -7.87 13.92
C ALA A 821 11.93 -7.74 15.44
N THR A 822 13.15 -7.79 15.99
CA THR A 822 13.40 -7.59 17.43
C THR A 822 13.01 -6.19 17.86
N CYS A 823 13.46 -5.15 17.15
CA CYS A 823 13.11 -3.76 17.45
C CYS A 823 11.60 -3.53 17.39
N GLN A 824 10.90 -4.20 16.47
CA GLN A 824 9.45 -4.13 16.38
C GLN A 824 8.78 -4.81 17.58
N ALA A 825 9.24 -6.00 17.98
CA ALA A 825 8.70 -6.73 19.12
C ALA A 825 8.97 -6.01 20.46
N THR A 826 10.10 -5.32 20.59
CA THR A 826 10.48 -4.60 21.82
C THR A 826 10.08 -3.12 21.82
N ASN A 827 9.36 -2.64 20.79
CA ASN A 827 9.00 -1.23 20.61
C ASN A 827 10.21 -0.26 20.65
N THR A 828 11.36 -0.68 20.11
CA THR A 828 12.60 0.11 20.03
C THR A 828 12.95 0.49 18.59
N MET A 829 11.94 0.75 17.75
CA MET A 829 12.14 1.11 16.34
C MET A 829 13.02 2.35 16.13
N SER A 830 13.04 3.27 17.10
CA SER A 830 13.85 4.49 17.05
C SER A 830 15.36 4.26 17.04
N THR A 831 15.82 3.04 17.38
CA THR A 831 17.23 2.62 17.40
C THR A 831 17.56 1.52 16.38
N VAL A 832 16.65 1.22 15.44
CA VAL A 832 16.82 0.12 14.48
C VAL A 832 18.08 0.29 13.62
N ALA A 833 18.39 1.53 13.23
CA ALA A 833 19.58 1.83 12.42
C ALA A 833 20.88 1.51 13.17
N GLU A 834 20.94 1.84 14.45
CA GLU A 834 22.07 1.53 15.33
C GLU A 834 22.24 0.01 15.50
N SER A 835 21.14 -0.73 15.71
CA SER A 835 21.20 -2.18 15.82
C SER A 835 21.62 -2.86 14.51
N ILE A 836 21.22 -2.32 13.35
CA ILE A 836 21.73 -2.79 12.04
C ILE A 836 23.23 -2.53 11.90
N ILE A 837 23.71 -1.37 12.37
CA ILE A 837 25.15 -1.04 12.36
C ILE A 837 25.94 -2.04 13.21
N ASP A 838 25.44 -2.40 14.39
CA ASP A 838 26.09 -3.40 15.26
C ASP A 838 26.20 -4.77 14.58
N GLU A 839 25.12 -5.22 13.93
CA GLU A 839 25.13 -6.47 13.15
C GLU A 839 26.04 -6.43 11.92
N ALA A 840 26.23 -5.25 11.33
CA ALA A 840 27.14 -5.02 10.20
C ALA A 840 28.62 -4.85 10.60
N GLY A 841 28.98 -5.07 11.87
CA GLY A 841 30.36 -4.98 12.37
C GLY A 841 30.67 -3.71 13.18
N GLY A 842 29.63 -2.96 13.57
CA GLY A 842 29.72 -1.81 14.45
C GLY A 842 30.05 -0.48 13.75
N PRO A 843 30.24 0.61 14.52
CA PRO A 843 30.39 1.98 14.01
C PRO A 843 31.62 2.22 13.10
N GLU A 844 32.62 1.33 13.14
CA GLU A 844 33.75 1.37 12.23
C GLU A 844 33.41 0.84 10.83
N ALA A 845 32.45 -0.08 10.73
CA ALA A 845 32.04 -0.74 9.48
C ALA A 845 30.82 -0.11 8.84
N ALA A 846 29.89 0.42 9.65
CA ALA A 846 28.66 1.04 9.17
C ALA A 846 28.33 2.31 9.96
N LYS A 847 27.61 3.25 9.34
CA LYS A 847 27.30 4.57 9.91
C LYS A 847 25.91 5.05 9.53
N VAL A 848 25.27 5.78 10.43
CA VAL A 848 24.13 6.64 10.08
C VAL A 848 24.68 7.81 9.29
N LEU A 849 24.31 7.93 8.01
CA LEU A 849 24.76 9.03 7.15
C LEU A 849 23.94 10.30 7.42
N PHE A 850 22.62 10.15 7.53
CA PHE A 850 21.67 11.25 7.63
C PHE A 850 20.33 10.79 8.19
N LYS A 851 19.60 11.68 8.87
CA LYS A 851 18.23 11.45 9.36
C LYS A 851 17.36 12.63 8.92
N GLY A 852 16.20 12.36 8.34
CA GLY A 852 15.38 13.45 7.81
C GLY A 852 14.08 13.01 7.14
N LYS A 853 13.44 13.94 6.44
CA LYS A 853 12.19 13.74 5.69
C LYS A 853 12.46 13.82 4.19
N ILE A 854 11.92 12.89 3.40
CA ILE A 854 12.00 12.97 1.94
C ILE A 854 11.20 14.19 1.48
N VAL A 855 11.87 15.14 0.82
CA VAL A 855 11.27 16.39 0.34
C VAL A 855 11.14 16.47 -1.18
N LYS A 856 11.82 15.59 -1.91
CA LYS A 856 11.73 15.54 -3.37
C LYS A 856 12.16 14.17 -3.91
N VAL A 857 11.51 13.72 -4.97
CA VAL A 857 11.89 12.51 -5.71
C VAL A 857 11.75 12.78 -7.20
N GLU A 858 12.82 12.58 -7.97
CA GLU A 858 12.82 12.65 -9.43
C GLU A 858 13.16 11.27 -10.01
N ARG A 859 12.46 10.84 -11.06
CA ARG A 859 12.61 9.51 -11.67
C ARG A 859 12.39 9.57 -13.17
N ARG A 860 13.17 8.79 -13.92
CA ARG A 860 12.99 8.52 -15.33
C ARG A 860 13.49 7.12 -15.70
N LEU A 861 12.85 6.49 -16.67
CA LEU A 861 13.30 5.23 -17.23
C LEU A 861 14.27 5.47 -18.39
N PHE A 862 15.39 4.75 -18.44
CA PHE A 862 16.28 4.74 -19.60
C PHE A 862 16.98 3.39 -19.78
N LYS A 863 16.85 2.78 -20.97
CA LYS A 863 17.49 1.50 -21.35
C LYS A 863 17.32 0.36 -20.32
N GLY A 864 16.11 0.18 -19.78
CA GLY A 864 15.80 -0.89 -18.81
C GLY A 864 16.28 -0.62 -17.38
N HIS A 865 16.79 0.59 -17.10
CA HIS A 865 17.15 1.03 -15.76
C HIS A 865 16.33 2.25 -15.34
N SER A 866 16.10 2.38 -14.04
CA SER A 866 15.52 3.55 -13.39
C SER A 866 16.60 4.51 -12.94
N TYR A 867 16.59 5.71 -13.52
CA TYR A 867 17.48 6.81 -13.15
C TYR A 867 16.72 7.87 -12.38
N GLY A 868 17.36 8.50 -11.41
CA GLY A 868 16.74 9.58 -10.67
C GLY A 868 17.52 9.99 -9.45
N GLU A 869 16.87 10.79 -8.60
CA GLU A 869 17.43 11.25 -7.33
C GLU A 869 16.35 11.44 -6.27
N VAL A 870 16.72 11.17 -5.02
CA VAL A 870 15.90 11.47 -3.84
C VAL A 870 16.60 12.53 -2.99
N HIS A 871 15.82 13.51 -2.52
CA HIS A 871 16.29 14.58 -1.64
C HIS A 871 15.65 14.45 -0.28
N ILE A 872 16.46 14.52 0.77
CA ILE A 872 16.06 14.35 2.17
C ILE A 872 16.49 15.61 2.92
N ALA A 873 15.56 16.30 3.58
CA ALA A 873 15.87 17.45 4.43
C ALA A 873 15.98 17.00 5.89
N ALA A 874 16.91 17.58 6.65
CA ALA A 874 17.02 17.32 8.09
C ALA A 874 15.72 17.69 8.83
N PHE A 875 15.48 17.06 9.98
CA PHE A 875 14.37 17.44 10.86
C PHE A 875 14.59 18.85 11.44
N GLU A 876 13.51 19.61 11.65
CA GLU A 876 13.59 20.91 12.32
C GLU A 876 13.97 20.73 13.79
N SER A 877 14.66 21.71 14.37
CA SER A 877 15.08 21.72 15.77
C SER A 877 13.86 21.73 16.70
N GLY A 878 13.45 20.53 17.15
CA GLY A 878 12.25 20.29 17.95
C GLY A 878 11.33 19.18 17.42
N ASP A 879 11.62 18.60 16.25
CA ASP A 879 10.95 17.40 15.71
C ASP A 879 11.73 16.11 15.96
N GLU A 880 12.88 16.20 16.64
CA GLU A 880 13.50 15.04 17.23
C GLU A 880 12.52 14.48 18.27
N ASP A 881 11.92 13.32 17.98
CA ASP A 881 11.07 12.58 18.92
C ASP A 881 11.64 12.72 20.35
N GLU A 882 10.81 12.93 21.37
CA GLU A 882 11.20 12.98 22.80
C GLU A 882 12.00 11.74 23.27
N ALA A 883 12.18 10.73 22.41
CA ALA A 883 13.18 9.66 22.52
C ALA A 883 14.65 10.12 22.32
N ALA A 884 14.91 11.38 21.93
CA ALA A 884 16.23 11.96 21.70
C ALA A 884 17.09 12.10 22.97
N ASN A 885 16.52 11.89 24.16
CA ASN A 885 17.25 11.87 25.44
C ASN A 885 17.90 10.52 25.78
N ASN A 886 17.90 9.54 24.87
CA ASN A 886 18.63 8.28 25.10
C ASN A 886 20.11 8.40 24.70
N ASN A 887 21.01 8.26 25.67
CA ASN A 887 22.48 8.26 25.54
C ASN A 887 23.09 7.21 24.55
N ASN A 888 22.28 6.43 23.83
CA ASN A 888 22.69 5.31 22.98
C ASN A 888 22.52 5.55 21.46
N ARG A 889 22.14 6.75 21.00
CA ARG A 889 21.89 7.00 19.57
C ARG A 889 23.19 7.27 18.80
N ALA A 890 23.37 6.66 17.64
CA ALA A 890 24.54 6.94 16.80
C ALA A 890 24.41 8.34 16.19
N VAL A 891 25.48 9.12 16.33
CA VAL A 891 25.58 10.46 15.76
C VAL A 891 25.69 10.32 14.24
N ALA A 892 24.79 10.99 13.50
CA ALA A 892 24.82 10.98 12.05
C ALA A 892 26.10 11.66 11.52
N VAL A 893 26.64 11.15 10.41
CA VAL A 893 27.85 11.70 9.77
C VAL A 893 27.64 13.17 9.35
N ALA A 894 26.44 13.52 8.93
CA ALA A 894 26.03 14.88 8.64
C ALA A 894 24.76 15.26 9.42
N LEU A 895 24.72 16.51 9.90
CA LEU A 895 23.60 17.12 10.61
C LEU A 895 23.15 18.38 9.87
N GLY A 896 21.86 18.71 9.94
CA GLY A 896 21.28 19.88 9.27
C GLY A 896 21.31 19.80 7.73
N GLY A 897 20.76 20.80 7.06
CA GLY A 897 20.79 20.91 5.60
C GLY A 897 20.01 19.79 4.86
N THR A 898 20.52 19.36 3.70
CA THR A 898 19.86 18.39 2.80
C THR A 898 20.82 17.32 2.31
N LEU A 899 20.30 16.10 2.07
CA LEU A 899 21.02 15.00 1.46
C LEU A 899 20.39 14.63 0.11
N LYS A 900 21.20 14.58 -0.94
CA LYS A 900 20.85 14.14 -2.29
C LYS A 900 21.46 12.77 -2.57
N ILE A 901 20.63 11.81 -2.98
CA ILE A 901 21.06 10.46 -3.37
C ILE A 901 20.58 10.17 -4.79
N PRO A 902 21.47 10.19 -5.80
CA PRO A 902 21.15 9.71 -7.12
C PRO A 902 21.17 8.18 -7.18
N PHE A 903 20.33 7.61 -8.05
CA PHE A 903 20.21 6.16 -8.25
C PHE A 903 20.17 5.76 -9.72
N LYS A 904 20.66 4.55 -10.01
CA LYS A 904 20.48 3.80 -11.28
C LYS A 904 20.07 2.38 -10.90
N ASN A 905 18.77 2.12 -10.76
CA ASN A 905 18.16 1.00 -10.02
C ASN A 905 18.55 0.96 -8.52
N GLU A 906 19.83 1.11 -8.20
CA GLU A 906 20.40 1.15 -6.86
C GLU A 906 20.91 2.56 -6.51
N ASN A 907 20.99 2.88 -5.22
CA ASN A 907 21.58 4.11 -4.70
C ASN A 907 23.09 4.17 -4.96
N ILE A 908 23.57 5.28 -5.53
CA ILE A 908 24.95 5.39 -6.04
C ILE A 908 25.88 6.20 -5.13
N LEU A 909 25.43 7.37 -4.66
CA LEU A 909 26.22 8.20 -3.75
C LEU A 909 25.32 8.99 -2.80
N ALA A 910 25.90 9.52 -1.73
CA ALA A 910 25.22 10.40 -0.79
C ALA A 910 25.94 11.74 -0.72
N GLU A 911 25.33 12.78 -1.29
CA GLU A 911 25.85 14.15 -1.31
C GLU A 911 25.08 15.01 -0.31
N HIS A 912 25.77 15.52 0.70
CA HIS A 912 25.19 16.41 1.70
C HIS A 912 25.47 17.87 1.34
N THR A 913 24.47 18.73 1.49
CA THR A 913 24.58 20.19 1.42
C THR A 913 24.20 20.77 2.78
N ASP A 914 25.15 21.44 3.44
CA ASP A 914 24.89 22.09 4.74
C ASP A 914 24.05 23.38 4.59
N GLU A 915 23.67 23.98 5.72
CA GLU A 915 22.87 25.22 5.76
C GLU A 915 23.57 26.43 5.11
N SER A 916 24.90 26.39 4.97
CA SER A 916 25.67 27.42 4.27
C SER A 916 25.71 27.22 2.75
N GLY A 917 25.14 26.12 2.25
CA GLY A 917 25.15 25.73 0.85
C GLY A 917 26.42 24.97 0.42
N LYS A 918 27.27 24.54 1.35
CA LYS A 918 28.50 23.80 1.04
C LYS A 918 28.19 22.32 0.86
N THR A 919 28.65 21.75 -0.25
CA THR A 919 28.41 20.35 -0.62
C THR A 919 29.57 19.44 -0.24
N LYS A 920 29.29 18.22 0.24
CA LYS A 920 30.28 17.17 0.54
C LYS A 920 29.71 15.78 0.21
N ILE A 921 30.51 14.94 -0.44
CA ILE A 921 30.19 13.52 -0.58
C ILE A 921 30.46 12.80 0.73
N LEU A 922 29.43 12.15 1.30
CA LEU A 922 29.54 11.37 2.52
C LEU A 922 30.05 9.95 2.24
N THR A 923 29.54 9.32 1.19
CA THR A 923 29.96 8.01 0.69
C THR A 923 29.48 7.82 -0.76
N ALA A 924 30.04 6.83 -1.44
CA ALA A 924 29.66 6.40 -2.78
C ALA A 924 29.95 4.90 -2.94
N VAL A 925 29.34 4.28 -3.96
CA VAL A 925 29.68 2.90 -4.37
C VAL A 925 31.20 2.70 -4.48
N PRO A 926 31.75 1.52 -4.16
CA PRO A 926 31.08 0.25 -3.82
C PRO A 926 30.38 0.17 -2.46
N ASP A 927 30.56 1.12 -1.55
CA ASP A 927 29.85 1.11 -0.25
C ASP A 927 28.32 1.13 -0.41
N LEU A 928 27.64 0.39 0.47
CA LEU A 928 26.18 0.24 0.43
C LEU A 928 25.53 1.51 0.98
N ILE A 929 24.43 1.92 0.35
CA ILE A 929 23.62 3.07 0.77
C ILE A 929 22.16 2.62 0.85
N SER A 930 21.64 2.51 2.07
CA SER A 930 20.28 2.05 2.31
C SER A 930 19.45 3.15 2.98
N ILE A 931 18.19 3.28 2.56
CA ILE A 931 17.24 4.27 3.10
C ILE A 931 16.17 3.48 3.84
N LEU A 932 16.10 3.67 5.15
CA LEU A 932 15.17 2.99 6.04
C LEU A 932 14.00 3.92 6.34
N ASP A 933 12.78 3.40 6.29
CA ASP A 933 11.60 4.05 6.83
C ASP A 933 11.66 4.05 8.37
N ASN A 934 11.46 5.20 9.01
CA ASN A 934 11.57 5.31 10.48
C ASN A 934 10.40 4.64 11.21
N GLU A 935 9.24 4.49 10.57
CA GLU A 935 8.07 3.88 11.20
C GLU A 935 8.22 2.35 11.27
N SER A 936 8.56 1.73 10.15
CA SER A 936 8.69 0.26 10.04
C SER A 936 10.12 -0.27 10.23
N GLY A 937 11.14 0.58 10.11
CA GLY A 937 12.56 0.19 10.08
C GLY A 937 12.98 -0.58 8.82
N ARG A 938 12.06 -0.78 7.88
CA ARG A 938 12.31 -1.51 6.63
C ARG A 938 12.97 -0.61 5.60
N ALA A 939 13.73 -1.24 4.70
CA ALA A 939 14.31 -0.55 3.56
C ALA A 939 13.22 -0.10 2.58
N LEU A 940 13.46 1.04 1.93
CA LEU A 940 12.64 1.54 0.84
C LEU A 940 13.33 1.27 -0.51
N GLY A 941 12.62 0.63 -1.43
CA GLY A 941 13.05 0.49 -2.82
C GLY A 941 12.86 1.76 -3.64
N VAL A 942 13.52 1.84 -4.80
CA VAL A 942 13.34 2.97 -5.73
C VAL A 942 11.87 3.24 -6.06
N PRO A 943 10.97 2.25 -6.29
CA PRO A 943 9.56 2.52 -6.54
C PRO A 943 8.82 3.16 -5.34
N GLU A 944 9.34 2.97 -4.13
CA GLU A 944 8.66 3.29 -2.86
C GLU A 944 9.00 4.68 -2.31
N PHE A 945 10.10 5.33 -2.73
CA PHE A 945 10.41 6.69 -2.24
C PHE A 945 9.25 7.66 -2.53
N LYS A 946 8.83 8.39 -1.51
CA LYS A 946 7.71 9.33 -1.60
C LYS A 946 8.00 10.53 -0.74
N TYR A 947 7.51 11.69 -1.18
CA TYR A 947 7.49 12.88 -0.36
C TYR A 947 6.83 12.58 1.00
N GLY A 948 7.46 13.04 2.07
CA GLY A 948 6.89 13.03 3.42
C GLY A 948 7.38 11.90 4.31
N TYR A 949 7.97 10.85 3.73
CA TYR A 949 8.51 9.73 4.50
C TYR A 949 9.65 10.22 5.41
N ARG A 950 9.54 9.91 6.70
CA ARG A 950 10.61 10.10 7.68
C ARG A 950 11.57 8.92 7.54
N VAL A 951 12.84 9.20 7.24
CA VAL A 951 13.82 8.17 6.90
C VAL A 951 15.13 8.33 7.64
N THR A 952 15.82 7.21 7.79
CA THR A 952 17.22 7.14 8.24
C THR A 952 18.06 6.53 7.13
N VAL A 953 19.10 7.24 6.71
CA VAL A 953 20.04 6.76 5.68
C VAL A 953 21.23 6.13 6.39
N ILE A 954 21.50 4.86 6.08
CA ILE A 954 22.67 4.14 6.58
C ILE A 954 23.64 3.82 5.45
N GLY A 955 24.93 3.84 5.77
CA GLY A 955 26.00 3.38 4.90
C GLY A 955 26.70 2.18 5.51
N ILE A 956 27.02 1.16 4.71
CA ILE A 956 27.77 -0.03 5.12
C ILE A 956 29.00 -0.18 4.22
N THR A 957 30.18 -0.34 4.82
CA THR A 957 31.45 -0.48 4.09
C THR A 957 31.43 -1.76 3.25
N CYS A 958 31.81 -1.64 1.98
CA CYS A 958 31.85 -2.77 1.05
C CYS A 958 32.95 -3.79 1.38
N SER A 959 32.81 -4.98 0.78
CA SER A 959 33.84 -6.01 0.84
C SER A 959 35.15 -5.54 0.18
N PRO A 960 36.32 -5.86 0.76
CA PRO A 960 37.63 -5.60 0.17
C PRO A 960 37.80 -6.19 -1.23
N ARG A 961 37.01 -7.22 -1.61
CA ARG A 961 37.01 -7.79 -2.96
C ARG A 961 36.77 -6.75 -4.06
N TRP A 962 36.12 -5.62 -3.75
CA TRP A 962 35.93 -4.50 -4.67
C TRP A 962 37.09 -3.50 -4.67
N THR A 963 37.86 -3.42 -3.59
CA THR A 963 38.85 -2.35 -3.36
C THR A 963 40.29 -2.83 -3.38
N GLU A 964 40.52 -4.15 -3.37
CA GLU A 964 41.83 -4.79 -3.42
C GLU A 964 42.56 -4.57 -4.76
N THR A 965 41.81 -4.27 -5.83
CA THR A 965 42.36 -4.07 -7.18
C THR A 965 41.79 -2.81 -7.83
N GLN A 966 42.55 -2.21 -8.75
CA GLN A 966 42.07 -1.08 -9.55
C GLN A 966 40.86 -1.49 -10.42
N ALA A 967 40.89 -2.70 -10.97
CA ALA A 967 39.77 -3.25 -11.75
C ALA A 967 38.46 -3.29 -10.95
N GLY A 968 38.53 -3.60 -9.65
CA GLY A 968 37.36 -3.57 -8.76
C GLY A 968 36.73 -2.17 -8.66
N LEU A 969 37.56 -1.12 -8.58
CA LEU A 969 37.10 0.27 -8.57
C LEU A 969 36.62 0.75 -9.95
N ASP A 970 37.24 0.27 -11.04
CA ASP A 970 36.84 0.61 -12.40
C ASP A 970 35.48 -0.02 -12.77
N ILE A 971 35.16 -1.20 -12.21
CA ILE A 971 33.91 -1.93 -12.44
C ILE A 971 32.81 -1.52 -11.45
N GLY A 972 33.13 -1.43 -10.16
CA GLY A 972 32.16 -1.25 -9.07
C GLY A 972 32.15 0.14 -8.41
N GLY A 973 33.13 0.99 -8.72
CA GLY A 973 33.29 2.32 -8.13
C GLY A 973 32.53 3.44 -8.86
N PRO A 974 32.62 4.69 -8.36
CA PRO A 974 31.76 5.80 -8.83
C PRO A 974 31.92 6.13 -10.31
N ARG A 975 33.14 5.97 -10.85
CA ARG A 975 33.45 6.20 -12.26
C ARG A 975 32.70 5.26 -13.20
N ALA A 976 32.42 4.01 -12.79
CA ALA A 976 31.62 3.06 -13.56
C ALA A 976 30.18 3.56 -13.81
N PHE A 977 29.70 4.48 -12.95
CA PHE A 977 28.38 5.09 -13.03
C PHE A 977 28.40 6.49 -13.65
N GLY A 978 29.54 6.94 -14.17
CA GLY A 978 29.70 8.24 -14.82
C GLY A 978 30.00 9.40 -13.86
N TYR A 979 30.34 9.12 -12.60
CA TYR A 979 30.78 10.14 -11.65
C TYR A 979 32.30 10.24 -11.64
N ASP A 980 32.86 11.39 -12.00
CA ASP A 980 34.30 11.65 -11.90
C ASP A 980 34.70 11.93 -10.45
N LEU A 981 34.72 10.85 -9.66
CA LEU A 981 34.98 10.86 -8.22
C LEU A 981 35.93 9.72 -7.86
N ASP A 982 36.99 10.03 -7.10
CA ASP A 982 37.82 9.00 -6.46
C ASP A 982 37.08 8.39 -5.28
N TYR A 983 37.02 7.06 -5.23
CA TYR A 983 36.40 6.33 -4.14
C TYR A 983 37.16 6.57 -2.82
N LYS A 984 36.40 6.81 -1.75
CA LYS A 984 36.89 6.93 -0.38
C LYS A 984 36.06 6.00 0.51
N PRO A 985 36.68 5.01 1.17
CA PRO A 985 35.94 4.10 2.04
C PRO A 985 35.20 4.85 3.15
N LEU A 986 33.94 4.46 3.38
CA LEU A 986 33.13 4.96 4.49
C LEU A 986 33.74 4.59 5.85
N GLY A 987 34.34 3.40 5.92
CA GLY A 987 34.84 2.78 7.14
C GLY A 987 35.77 1.59 6.84
N LYS A 988 35.83 0.65 7.78
CA LYS A 988 36.61 -0.58 7.69
C LYS A 988 35.67 -1.77 7.60
N TYR A 989 35.84 -2.58 6.56
CA TYR A 989 35.08 -3.82 6.43
C TYR A 989 35.35 -4.77 7.62
N VAL A 990 34.28 -5.35 8.13
CA VAL A 990 34.29 -6.42 9.12
C VAL A 990 33.53 -7.58 8.50
N GLU A 991 34.15 -8.76 8.47
CA GLU A 991 33.49 -9.95 7.94
C GLU A 991 32.26 -10.28 8.78
N PRO A 992 31.07 -10.49 8.16
CA PRO A 992 29.87 -10.80 8.91
C PRO A 992 29.99 -12.09 9.71
N ARG A 993 29.34 -12.11 10.87
CA ARG A 993 29.30 -13.31 11.72
C ARG A 993 28.46 -14.40 11.05
N SER A 994 29.05 -15.56 10.84
CA SER A 994 28.37 -16.76 10.31
C SER A 994 27.28 -17.24 11.28
N VAL A 995 26.06 -17.45 10.76
CA VAL A 995 24.97 -18.12 11.49
C VAL A 995 25.32 -19.59 11.73
N LEU A 996 25.99 -20.23 10.77
CA LEU A 996 26.41 -21.63 10.87
C LEU A 996 27.36 -21.84 12.05
N ASP A 997 28.36 -20.97 12.21
CA ASP A 997 29.37 -21.12 13.25
C ASP A 997 28.84 -20.75 14.65
N GLU A 998 27.90 -19.81 14.74
CA GLU A 998 27.33 -19.35 16.01
C GLU A 998 26.28 -20.31 16.58
N TYR A 999 25.48 -20.95 15.72
CA TYR A 999 24.29 -21.70 16.15
C TYR A 999 24.38 -23.22 15.98
N LEU A 1000 25.53 -23.77 15.59
CA LEU A 1000 25.73 -25.21 15.45
C LEU A 1000 25.39 -25.95 16.76
N GLN A 1001 24.40 -26.83 16.71
CA GLN A 1001 23.90 -27.60 17.87
C GLN A 1001 24.66 -28.92 18.09
#